data_AF-A0A3M6UMY4-F1
#
_entry.id   AF-A0A3M6UMY4-F1
#
_cell.length_a   1.000
_cell.length_b   1.000
_cell.length_c   1.000
_cell.angle_alpha   90.00
_cell.angle_beta   90.00
_cell.angle_gamma   90.00
#
_symmetry.space_group_name_H-M   'P 1'
#
loop_
_entity.id
_entity.type
_entity.pdbx_description
1 polymer ?
#
loop_
_entity_poly.entity_id
_entity_poly.type
_entity_poly.pdbx_seq_one_letter_code
_entity_poly.pdbx_strand_id
1 'polypeptide(L)'
;MGIPGLTSYINSIGTLWTQIDLKNTKLIIDGSCLCHYLYYSNGLDCRCGGQYQEYYDAVVSFFDALVSNGVEAYVVFDGAHDPSDKKLETLKARAKERVQTSNALSKSADDRLFLLPLLARHVFLEALRNRGVKFVSSDSEADTEIASLAYVWNCPVLSNDSDFFIFDIKAGYVPLAFFTWNSSCLTVRVFHRQKLASHFRIRAELIPLLASLAGNDYVSCDLLVEFNRALNGFQTSNHFSKKGARFESIANMLSKLPDSNEEEALKCALKMVKSAENREQLREAVELSLQEYTLSESNLLGYFQDDLVSSSLRTQSNREINQWVLHRFRDGKFSSKCISSLTSGKLFMGIPVENCREISANCCSKWLRRFVYAILNDAETKAEEGNIKVIQEWDRVGLSVQQSIVKPYQEGVVPSLSLIPYLDLGERVNFLLFALDSDTTDVRSLGKRFILIAASLRYLIKNAQPSLDTNHLIALLCCCVNMENDEFHKGEENTVSPKRSSWPFDIRAAQSFAQWQCVLRDAIHLNFNLLEPVPVPFIHKTFNGRMAQKLLESLQRGRQPEQLLPGFKLFRLFHRLRLAVTSGLLEKMVSVKNHGDKKRVRKTSKQNAASRETSSADEMPGNRFSVLCNVEVQRGKLQSPTPLMEMGVRGLTSYLEESAPFLGRLIELRDTKLIIDGDNLCNYLYKENGFDCRCGGQYEEFYKKVLLFFDALKSKGVESFVVFDGAYDRSDKKLEIQIKRTQDRIDTADRLFKNETSANGDEYFLLPLLANEADPDIASLAKDWACPVLSNDSDFFIFDVKGGFIPLSSFDVDQLTTRIFYRSDLARYFGIREEFLPLLASLLGNDYVSWEALKPFNHTIWTLFSDGRRGKAVRFSGVASLLSQLSNSITETQAFEFALGLIEPGESRERLEKAVEYSLQEYAITKSNLLDYLRDGVVCSLLRTQNKIGLDEEVLRRFREGKFSTDCMSSLTAGKVFLRVQVENLESRSSNQCSMSLRQLMYGILSDGGRNMKRIEEWDREGFAVKHTDIKPYNDKVPSFSSIPNIDLYDRLTMFLDALDSDSAYIKSLPKEFALVASSLRFLHRNSQPPLENSHLCALLCSCVKLEDGSWKQYLEHPTRALSQPFDERAAQSFCQWQCVLRDATHLNFVLLEPVQTPCIRKTFNGKLVHCLQRELKTGCKPESLMSTPSSLVRYQELYTAITAGQEEIEDVVTRMQKLRLHTSSMNLNESTITGNVTQ
;
A
#
# COMPACT_ATOMS: atom_id res chain seq x y z
N MET A 1 16.94 -21.31 23.81
CA MET A 1 17.82 -20.28 24.37
C MET A 1 17.82 -20.45 25.88
N GLY A 2 18.91 -20.08 26.56
CA GLY A 2 19.14 -20.43 27.95
C GLY A 2 19.11 -21.94 28.25
N ILE A 3 18.69 -22.26 29.48
CA ILE A 3 18.78 -23.59 30.13
C ILE A 3 17.96 -24.69 29.42
N PRO A 4 18.60 -25.73 28.85
CA PRO A 4 17.92 -26.74 28.03
C PRO A 4 16.83 -27.55 28.75
N GLY A 5 15.57 -27.21 28.43
CA GLY A 5 14.38 -27.93 28.90
C GLY A 5 13.72 -27.34 30.15
N LEU A 6 14.25 -26.24 30.71
CA LEU A 6 13.67 -25.58 31.89
C LEU A 6 12.24 -25.10 31.63
N THR A 7 11.99 -24.41 30.51
CA THR A 7 10.64 -23.94 30.13
C THR A 7 9.62 -25.08 30.07
N SER A 8 10.00 -26.24 29.53
CA SER A 8 9.12 -27.41 29.45
C SER A 8 8.80 -28.02 30.83
N TYR A 9 9.74 -27.91 31.78
CA TYR A 9 9.54 -28.34 33.16
C TYR A 9 8.63 -27.36 33.92
N ILE A 10 8.92 -26.05 33.91
CA ILE A 10 8.12 -25.02 34.60
C ILE A 10 6.68 -24.97 34.03
N ASN A 11 6.50 -25.09 32.72
CA ASN A 11 5.18 -25.14 32.09
C ASN A 11 4.34 -26.35 32.53
N SER A 12 4.93 -27.41 33.09
CA SER A 12 4.19 -28.56 33.60
C SER A 12 3.69 -28.39 35.05
N ILE A 13 4.10 -27.31 35.74
CA ILE A 13 3.79 -27.06 37.15
C ILE A 13 2.89 -25.82 37.26
N GLY A 14 1.57 -26.04 37.24
CA GLY A 14 0.57 -24.97 37.20
C GLY A 14 0.64 -23.94 38.35
N THR A 15 1.12 -24.35 39.53
CA THR A 15 1.22 -23.50 40.74
C THR A 15 2.31 -22.42 40.64
N LEU A 16 3.28 -22.54 39.73
CA LEU A 16 4.34 -21.54 39.55
C LEU A 16 3.86 -20.24 38.88
N TRP A 17 2.66 -20.25 38.29
CA TRP A 17 2.12 -19.15 37.50
C TRP A 17 1.18 -18.26 38.32
N THR A 18 1.10 -16.98 37.95
CA THR A 18 0.10 -16.01 38.43
C THR A 18 -0.62 -15.47 37.20
N GLN A 19 -1.95 -15.55 37.13
CA GLN A 19 -2.70 -14.89 36.05
C GLN A 19 -3.06 -13.46 36.49
N ILE A 20 -2.74 -12.47 35.66
CA ILE A 20 -3.11 -11.06 35.85
C ILE A 20 -3.56 -10.46 34.51
N ASP A 21 -4.22 -9.30 34.54
CA ASP A 21 -4.43 -8.47 33.35
C ASP A 21 -3.40 -7.34 33.31
N LEU A 22 -2.70 -7.21 32.18
CA LEU A 22 -1.64 -6.22 31.98
C LEU A 22 -2.25 -4.88 31.53
N LYS A 23 -2.32 -3.91 32.45
CA LYS A 23 -2.96 -2.60 32.21
C LYS A 23 -2.24 -1.48 32.96
N ASN A 24 -2.20 -0.29 32.38
CA ASN A 24 -1.68 0.95 33.00
C ASN A 24 -0.28 0.78 33.65
N THR A 25 0.64 0.10 32.96
CA THR A 25 1.97 -0.27 33.50
C THR A 25 3.04 -0.17 32.42
N LYS A 26 4.31 -0.11 32.82
CA LYS A 26 5.44 -0.30 31.89
C LYS A 26 5.60 -1.77 31.55
N LEU A 27 6.18 -2.07 30.39
CA LEU A 27 6.52 -3.42 29.96
C LEU A 27 7.87 -3.39 29.23
N ILE A 28 8.83 -4.21 29.69
CA ILE A 28 10.11 -4.37 28.98
C ILE A 28 10.01 -5.59 28.08
N ILE A 29 10.39 -5.42 26.83
CA ILE A 29 10.21 -6.42 25.79
C ILE A 29 11.56 -6.76 25.18
N ASP A 30 11.87 -8.05 25.16
CA ASP A 30 12.92 -8.62 24.33
C ASP A 30 12.52 -8.50 22.86
N GLY A 31 13.11 -7.50 22.18
CA GLY A 31 12.84 -7.19 20.78
C GLY A 31 13.37 -8.24 19.81
N SER A 32 14.43 -8.97 20.19
CA SER A 32 14.95 -10.07 19.38
C SER A 32 13.98 -11.25 19.39
N CYS A 33 13.50 -11.66 20.56
CA CYS A 33 12.53 -12.75 20.70
C CYS A 33 11.14 -12.35 20.20
N LEU A 34 10.64 -11.14 20.48
CA LEU A 34 9.34 -10.69 19.96
C LEU A 34 9.33 -10.65 18.42
N CYS A 35 10.42 -10.19 17.80
CA CYS A 35 10.56 -10.17 16.33
C CYS A 35 10.50 -11.58 15.72
N HIS A 36 11.14 -12.58 16.37
CA HIS A 36 11.02 -13.98 15.96
C HIS A 36 9.61 -14.55 16.23
N TYR A 37 9.04 -14.24 17.39
CA TYR A 37 7.76 -14.78 17.85
C TYR A 37 6.60 -14.30 16.98
N LEU A 38 6.46 -12.99 16.72
CA LEU A 38 5.33 -12.46 15.95
C LEU A 38 5.32 -12.97 14.50
N TYR A 39 6.48 -13.16 13.87
CA TYR A 39 6.52 -13.76 12.53
C TYR A 39 6.04 -15.22 12.56
N TYR A 40 6.48 -15.99 13.57
CA TYR A 40 6.15 -17.42 13.69
C TYR A 40 4.71 -17.67 14.15
N SER A 41 4.21 -16.95 15.15
CA SER A 41 2.90 -17.17 15.77
C SER A 41 1.73 -16.78 14.86
N ASN A 42 1.92 -15.81 13.96
CA ASN A 42 0.97 -15.47 12.91
C ASN A 42 1.06 -16.40 11.67
N GLY A 43 1.77 -17.53 11.76
CA GLY A 43 1.76 -18.60 10.76
C GLY A 43 2.51 -18.32 9.45
N LEU A 44 3.06 -17.12 9.29
CA LEU A 44 3.65 -16.61 8.05
C LEU A 44 4.70 -17.56 7.46
N ASP A 45 4.73 -17.72 6.13
CA ASP A 45 5.73 -18.57 5.49
C ASP A 45 7.07 -17.83 5.39
N CYS A 46 8.12 -18.48 5.90
CA CYS A 46 9.49 -17.99 5.81
C CYS A 46 10.22 -18.47 4.55
N ARG A 47 9.75 -19.57 3.92
CA ARG A 47 10.42 -20.26 2.81
C ARG A 47 10.65 -19.35 1.62
N CYS A 48 9.66 -18.53 1.28
CA CYS A 48 9.71 -17.63 0.13
C CYS A 48 10.54 -16.35 0.38
N GLY A 49 11.09 -16.16 1.58
CA GLY A 49 11.99 -15.04 1.91
C GLY A 49 11.32 -13.79 2.50
N GLY A 50 10.08 -13.88 2.99
CA GLY A 50 9.44 -12.82 3.80
C GLY A 50 8.05 -12.39 3.33
N GLN A 51 7.05 -12.48 4.22
CA GLN A 51 5.72 -11.89 4.11
C GLN A 51 5.73 -10.57 4.92
N TYR A 52 6.36 -9.53 4.36
CA TYR A 52 6.80 -8.37 5.14
C TYR A 52 5.70 -7.34 5.45
N GLN A 53 4.61 -7.24 4.68
CA GLN A 53 3.45 -6.42 5.07
C GLN A 53 2.68 -7.10 6.19
N GLU A 54 2.34 -8.37 6.00
CA GLU A 54 1.53 -9.16 6.94
C GLU A 54 2.22 -9.23 8.31
N TYR A 55 3.56 -9.27 8.30
CA TYR A 55 4.38 -9.10 9.50
C TYR A 55 4.35 -7.68 10.09
N TYR A 56 4.46 -6.63 9.27
CA TYR A 56 4.34 -5.24 9.73
C TYR A 56 2.99 -4.98 10.41
N ASP A 57 1.89 -5.44 9.82
CA ASP A 57 0.54 -5.24 10.35
C ASP A 57 0.29 -6.03 11.63
N ALA A 58 0.84 -7.25 11.75
CA ALA A 58 0.83 -8.02 12.99
C ALA A 58 1.61 -7.33 14.12
N VAL A 59 2.75 -6.72 13.81
CA VAL A 59 3.56 -5.95 14.76
C VAL A 59 2.83 -4.67 15.19
N VAL A 60 2.25 -3.93 14.25
CA VAL A 60 1.41 -2.76 14.53
C VAL A 60 0.25 -3.12 15.46
N SER A 61 -0.50 -4.18 15.12
CA SER A 61 -1.67 -4.64 15.90
C SER A 61 -1.30 -5.04 17.33
N PHE A 62 -0.14 -5.68 17.51
CA PHE A 62 0.39 -6.03 18.83
C PHE A 62 0.64 -4.78 19.69
N PHE A 63 1.29 -3.74 19.15
CA PHE A 63 1.56 -2.50 19.91
C PHE A 63 0.31 -1.64 20.10
N ASP A 64 -0.64 -1.64 19.16
CA ASP A 64 -1.96 -1.00 19.36
C ASP A 64 -2.72 -1.62 20.54
N ALA A 65 -2.64 -2.95 20.72
CA ALA A 65 -3.27 -3.64 21.84
C ALA A 65 -2.65 -3.24 23.20
N LEU A 66 -1.33 -3.06 23.26
CA LEU A 66 -0.62 -2.52 24.43
C LEU A 66 -1.07 -1.09 24.76
N VAL A 67 -1.04 -0.18 23.77
CA VAL A 67 -1.41 1.23 23.95
C VAL A 67 -2.88 1.36 24.36
N SER A 68 -3.78 0.56 23.79
CA SER A 68 -5.21 0.54 24.13
C SER A 68 -5.50 0.10 25.58
N ASN A 69 -4.54 -0.56 26.23
CA ASN A 69 -4.58 -0.95 27.65
C ASN A 69 -3.68 -0.06 28.53
N GLY A 70 -3.18 1.07 28.01
CA GLY A 70 -2.30 1.97 28.75
C GLY A 70 -0.95 1.36 29.12
N VAL A 71 -0.48 0.36 28.37
CA VAL A 71 0.81 -0.30 28.60
C VAL A 71 1.92 0.44 27.86
N GLU A 72 2.86 1.03 28.60
CA GLU A 72 4.03 1.72 28.03
C GLU A 72 5.14 0.70 27.70
N ALA A 73 5.28 0.38 26.42
CA ALA A 73 6.24 -0.60 25.94
C ALA A 73 7.63 -0.01 25.67
N TYR A 74 8.66 -0.69 26.19
CA TYR A 74 10.07 -0.42 25.92
C TYR A 74 10.71 -1.67 25.31
N VAL A 75 11.23 -1.59 24.09
CA VAL A 75 11.78 -2.73 23.36
C VAL A 75 13.32 -2.67 23.34
N VAL A 76 13.98 -3.68 23.91
CA VAL A 76 15.45 -3.77 23.92
C VAL A 76 15.88 -4.87 22.96
N PHE A 77 16.88 -4.60 22.12
CA PHE A 77 17.45 -5.56 21.18
C PHE A 77 18.90 -5.87 21.50
N ASP A 78 19.34 -7.06 21.11
CA ASP A 78 20.78 -7.38 21.08
C ASP A 78 21.54 -6.41 20.17
N GLY A 79 22.74 -6.08 20.65
CA GLY A 79 23.77 -5.30 20.01
C GLY A 79 24.80 -6.14 19.28
N ALA A 80 26.08 -5.89 19.58
CA ALA A 80 27.23 -6.46 18.89
C ALA A 80 27.62 -7.86 19.36
N HIS A 81 28.38 -8.59 18.54
CA HIS A 81 29.00 -9.83 18.97
C HIS A 81 30.14 -9.54 19.96
N ASP A 82 30.00 -10.08 21.17
CA ASP A 82 30.95 -9.89 22.27
C ASP A 82 32.39 -10.30 21.89
N PRO A 83 33.42 -9.50 22.23
CA PRO A 83 34.80 -9.81 21.86
C PRO A 83 35.40 -11.07 22.48
N SER A 84 34.93 -11.50 23.65
CA SER A 84 35.58 -12.52 24.51
C SER A 84 35.38 -13.98 24.08
N ASP A 85 34.70 -14.23 22.97
CA ASP A 85 34.40 -15.56 22.40
C ASP A 85 33.59 -16.53 23.28
N LYS A 86 33.15 -16.15 24.49
CA LYS A 86 32.32 -16.97 25.40
C LYS A 86 31.22 -17.76 24.68
N LYS A 87 30.46 -17.11 23.79
CA LYS A 87 29.35 -17.71 23.02
C LYS A 87 29.70 -18.04 21.55
N LEU A 88 30.98 -18.05 21.16
CA LEU A 88 31.41 -18.31 19.78
C LEU A 88 30.99 -19.70 19.27
N GLU A 89 31.14 -20.76 20.07
CA GLU A 89 30.68 -22.10 19.69
C GLU A 89 29.15 -22.18 19.62
N THR A 90 28.44 -21.50 20.51
CA THR A 90 26.98 -21.36 20.47
C THR A 90 26.53 -20.65 19.18
N LEU A 91 27.24 -19.61 18.74
CA LEU A 91 26.99 -18.94 17.47
C LEU A 91 27.30 -19.82 16.25
N LYS A 92 28.39 -20.61 16.28
CA LYS A 92 28.71 -21.62 15.26
C LYS A 92 27.66 -22.73 15.18
N ALA A 93 27.18 -23.23 16.32
CA ALA A 93 26.13 -24.23 16.41
C ALA A 93 24.80 -23.70 15.86
N ARG A 94 24.34 -22.53 16.32
CA ARG A 94 23.15 -21.84 15.79
C ARG A 94 23.29 -21.53 14.30
N ALA A 95 24.50 -21.20 13.80
CA ALA A 95 24.73 -21.00 12.37
C ALA A 95 24.63 -22.31 11.56
N LYS A 96 25.20 -23.41 12.06
CA LYS A 96 25.11 -24.75 11.44
C LYS A 96 23.66 -25.24 11.40
N GLU A 97 22.90 -25.03 12.47
CA GLU A 97 21.46 -25.31 12.51
C GLU A 97 20.70 -24.47 11.48
N ARG A 98 20.93 -23.16 11.39
CA ARG A 98 20.31 -22.31 10.36
C ARG A 98 20.62 -22.77 8.93
N VAL A 99 21.84 -23.24 8.64
CA VAL A 99 22.19 -23.82 7.33
C VAL A 99 21.45 -25.15 7.08
N GLN A 100 21.36 -26.02 8.08
CA GLN A 100 20.61 -27.27 7.98
C GLN A 100 19.11 -27.03 7.75
N THR A 101 18.51 -26.10 8.49
CA THR A 101 17.10 -25.69 8.40
C THR A 101 16.79 -24.99 7.08
N SER A 102 17.65 -24.09 6.60
CA SER A 102 17.54 -23.50 5.24
C SER A 102 17.52 -24.59 4.16
N ASN A 103 18.48 -25.51 4.21
CA ASN A 103 18.61 -26.67 3.31
C ASN A 103 17.46 -27.71 3.43
N ALA A 104 16.64 -27.63 4.48
CA ALA A 104 15.43 -28.44 4.64
C ALA A 104 14.19 -27.70 4.11
N LEU A 105 13.96 -26.46 4.55
CA LEU A 105 12.92 -25.54 4.05
C LEU A 105 12.97 -25.33 2.53
N SER A 106 14.16 -25.41 1.95
CA SER A 106 14.41 -25.29 0.51
C SER A 106 14.07 -26.56 -0.30
N LYS A 107 13.65 -27.65 0.36
CA LYS A 107 13.24 -28.93 -0.25
C LYS A 107 11.87 -29.42 0.20
N SER A 108 11.48 -29.11 1.44
CA SER A 108 10.21 -29.50 2.03
C SER A 108 9.49 -28.29 2.62
N ALA A 109 8.18 -28.45 2.78
CA ALA A 109 7.31 -27.46 3.37
C ALA A 109 6.85 -27.91 4.77
N ASP A 110 7.82 -28.26 5.62
CA ASP A 110 7.54 -28.72 6.98
C ASP A 110 7.18 -27.52 7.87
N ASP A 111 5.92 -27.48 8.33
CA ASP A 111 5.39 -26.37 9.15
C ASP A 111 6.13 -26.24 10.49
N ARG A 112 6.81 -27.29 10.95
CA ARG A 112 7.61 -27.31 12.20
C ARG A 112 8.97 -26.64 12.05
N LEU A 113 9.41 -26.36 10.82
CA LEU A 113 10.67 -25.66 10.53
C LEU A 113 10.42 -24.16 10.37
N PHE A 114 11.34 -23.37 10.90
CA PHE A 114 11.29 -21.91 10.85
C PHE A 114 12.69 -21.29 10.75
N LEU A 115 12.80 -20.21 9.99
CA LEU A 115 14.01 -19.41 9.83
C LEU A 115 13.58 -17.96 9.55
N LEU A 116 13.88 -17.01 10.45
CA LEU A 116 13.39 -15.64 10.30
C LEU A 116 13.92 -15.00 8.99
N PRO A 117 13.06 -14.42 8.14
CA PRO A 117 13.48 -13.79 6.88
C PRO A 117 14.42 -12.60 7.07
N LEU A 118 15.34 -12.41 6.12
CA LEU A 118 16.56 -11.62 6.29
C LEU A 118 16.34 -10.13 6.62
N LEU A 119 15.24 -9.54 6.15
CA LEU A 119 14.91 -8.14 6.36
C LEU A 119 13.87 -7.91 7.46
N ALA A 120 13.39 -8.96 8.14
CA ALA A 120 12.32 -8.84 9.15
C ALA A 120 12.67 -7.86 10.30
N ARG A 121 13.93 -7.80 10.76
CA ARG A 121 14.35 -6.80 11.77
C ARG A 121 14.23 -5.36 11.26
N HIS A 122 14.43 -5.10 9.96
CA HIS A 122 14.25 -3.76 9.40
C HIS A 122 12.76 -3.37 9.45
N VAL A 123 11.88 -4.26 8.97
CA VAL A 123 10.42 -4.09 9.03
C VAL A 123 9.92 -3.88 10.46
N PHE A 124 10.46 -4.64 11.42
CA PHE A 124 10.11 -4.52 12.83
C PHE A 124 10.49 -3.15 13.40
N LEU A 125 11.75 -2.72 13.22
CA LEU A 125 12.21 -1.38 13.65
C LEU A 125 11.47 -0.24 12.94
N GLU A 126 11.05 -0.44 11.69
CA GLU A 126 10.24 0.49 10.91
C GLU A 126 8.83 0.64 11.53
N ALA A 127 8.17 -0.46 11.90
CA ALA A 127 6.89 -0.46 12.60
C ALA A 127 6.99 0.22 13.99
N LEU A 128 8.04 -0.06 14.77
CA LEU A 128 8.24 0.58 16.08
C LEU A 128 8.34 2.11 15.95
N ARG A 129 9.16 2.61 15.01
CA ARG A 129 9.28 4.06 14.74
C ARG A 129 7.95 4.67 14.28
N ASN A 130 7.27 4.02 13.34
CA ASN A 130 5.99 4.50 12.79
C ASN A 130 4.87 4.53 13.85
N ARG A 131 4.98 3.77 14.94
CA ARG A 131 4.07 3.78 16.09
C ARG A 131 4.59 4.51 17.33
N GLY A 132 5.75 5.16 17.26
CA GLY A 132 6.33 5.92 18.38
C GLY A 132 6.72 5.06 19.59
N VAL A 133 6.93 3.76 19.40
CA VAL A 133 7.34 2.83 20.47
C VAL A 133 8.78 3.12 20.87
N LYS A 134 9.06 3.16 22.17
CA LYS A 134 10.41 3.38 22.70
C LYS A 134 11.24 2.11 22.51
N PHE A 135 12.41 2.21 21.88
CA PHE A 135 13.30 1.07 21.70
C PHE A 135 14.78 1.45 21.66
N VAL A 136 15.64 0.45 21.85
CA VAL A 136 17.10 0.62 21.90
C VAL A 136 17.84 -0.67 21.50
N SER A 137 19.06 -0.56 20.95
CA SER A 137 20.00 -1.69 20.86
C SER A 137 21.01 -1.62 22.02
N SER A 138 21.23 -2.74 22.73
CA SER A 138 22.24 -2.85 23.80
C SER A 138 23.68 -2.82 23.24
N ASP A 139 24.70 -2.90 24.10
CA ASP A 139 26.10 -3.00 23.66
C ASP A 139 26.43 -4.37 23.06
N SER A 140 26.17 -5.45 23.81
CA SER A 140 26.40 -6.85 23.38
C SER A 140 25.09 -7.63 23.33
N GLU A 141 24.70 -8.32 24.41
CA GLU A 141 23.42 -9.04 24.52
C GLU A 141 22.40 -8.19 25.29
N ALA A 142 21.11 -8.52 25.18
CA ALA A 142 20.05 -7.72 25.80
C ALA A 142 19.65 -8.18 27.21
N ASP A 143 19.90 -9.44 27.59
CA ASP A 143 19.24 -10.08 28.74
C ASP A 143 19.46 -9.38 30.09
N THR A 144 20.72 -9.12 30.45
CA THR A 144 21.07 -8.45 31.72
C THR A 144 20.62 -6.99 31.75
N GLU A 145 20.64 -6.29 30.60
CA GLU A 145 20.13 -4.91 30.47
C GLU A 145 18.60 -4.88 30.61
N ILE A 146 17.87 -5.80 29.96
CA ILE A 146 16.41 -5.98 30.10
C ILE A 146 16.03 -6.25 31.56
N ALA A 147 16.71 -7.21 32.19
CA ALA A 147 16.42 -7.60 33.57
C ALA A 147 16.72 -6.46 34.56
N SER A 148 17.78 -5.68 34.32
CA SER A 148 18.17 -4.55 35.17
C SER A 148 17.21 -3.35 35.01
N LEU A 149 16.80 -3.01 33.78
CA LEU A 149 15.74 -2.00 33.54
C LEU A 149 14.42 -2.40 34.20
N ALA A 150 14.01 -3.66 34.05
CA ALA A 150 12.80 -4.21 34.66
C ALA A 150 12.85 -4.22 36.21
N TYR A 151 14.03 -4.44 36.78
CA TYR A 151 14.26 -4.36 38.23
C TYR A 151 14.17 -2.92 38.75
N VAL A 152 14.81 -1.96 38.06
CA VAL A 152 14.85 -0.54 38.43
C VAL A 152 13.48 0.11 38.31
N TRP A 153 12.75 -0.14 37.21
CA TRP A 153 11.41 0.39 37.01
C TRP A 153 10.30 -0.48 37.62
N ASN A 154 10.64 -1.61 38.24
CA ASN A 154 9.73 -2.58 38.87
C ASN A 154 8.55 -2.96 37.96
N CYS A 155 8.86 -3.36 36.72
CA CYS A 155 7.89 -3.68 35.67
C CYS A 155 8.19 -5.04 35.02
N PRO A 156 7.18 -5.75 34.47
CA PRO A 156 7.36 -7.09 33.94
C PRO A 156 8.21 -7.14 32.66
N VAL A 157 8.83 -8.29 32.42
CA VAL A 157 9.56 -8.62 31.18
C VAL A 157 8.72 -9.54 30.29
N LEU A 158 8.73 -9.31 28.98
CA LEU A 158 8.10 -10.14 27.95
C LEU A 158 9.16 -10.72 26.99
N SER A 159 9.30 -12.04 26.96
CA SER A 159 10.23 -12.81 26.09
C SER A 159 9.73 -14.27 25.93
N ASN A 160 10.50 -15.16 25.32
CA ASN A 160 10.41 -16.62 25.53
C ASN A 160 11.73 -17.22 26.05
N ASP A 161 12.75 -16.42 26.39
CA ASP A 161 13.98 -16.98 26.92
C ASP A 161 13.78 -17.64 28.29
N SER A 162 14.60 -18.65 28.59
CA SER A 162 14.53 -19.36 29.87
C SER A 162 15.44 -18.73 30.94
N ASP A 163 16.37 -17.87 30.54
CA ASP A 163 17.22 -17.12 31.47
C ASP A 163 16.43 -16.07 32.27
N PHE A 164 15.30 -15.57 31.74
CA PHE A 164 14.34 -14.74 32.51
C PHE A 164 13.55 -15.50 33.60
N PHE A 165 13.67 -16.83 33.71
CA PHE A 165 13.24 -17.55 34.92
C PHE A 165 14.26 -17.43 36.08
N ILE A 166 15.48 -16.95 35.80
CA ILE A 166 16.63 -16.95 36.72
C ILE A 166 16.93 -15.54 37.25
N PHE A 167 16.79 -14.49 36.44
CA PHE A 167 16.92 -13.10 36.89
C PHE A 167 15.90 -12.74 37.99
N ASP A 168 16.25 -11.85 38.92
CA ASP A 168 15.36 -11.40 40.02
C ASP A 168 14.36 -10.32 39.58
N ILE A 169 13.54 -10.62 38.57
CA ILE A 169 12.54 -9.67 38.06
C ILE A 169 11.35 -9.64 39.02
N LYS A 170 11.32 -8.65 39.92
CA LYS A 170 10.31 -8.49 40.99
C LYS A 170 8.86 -8.54 40.48
N ALA A 171 8.56 -7.73 39.47
CA ALA A 171 7.25 -7.70 38.82
C ALA A 171 6.95 -8.95 37.96
N GLY A 172 7.94 -9.83 37.80
CA GLY A 172 7.83 -11.13 37.16
C GLY A 172 8.08 -11.15 35.66
N TYR A 173 8.23 -12.38 35.15
CA TYR A 173 8.49 -12.69 33.75
C TYR A 173 7.22 -13.26 33.09
N VAL A 174 6.86 -12.74 31.92
CA VAL A 174 5.76 -13.20 31.07
C VAL A 174 6.32 -13.89 29.82
N PRO A 175 6.10 -15.19 29.63
CA PRO A 175 6.34 -15.85 28.36
C PRO A 175 5.35 -15.35 27.29
N LEU A 176 5.85 -14.98 26.10
CA LEU A 176 5.02 -14.61 24.94
C LEU A 176 4.02 -15.71 24.57
N ALA A 177 4.38 -16.98 24.78
CA ALA A 177 3.47 -18.12 24.61
C ALA A 177 2.22 -18.10 25.54
N PHE A 178 2.19 -17.25 26.57
CA PHE A 178 1.05 -17.03 27.46
C PHE A 178 0.51 -15.59 27.42
N PHE A 179 0.78 -14.87 26.32
CA PHE A 179 0.34 -13.48 26.13
C PHE A 179 -0.80 -13.40 25.10
N THR A 180 -2.06 -13.40 25.56
CA THR A 180 -3.24 -13.29 24.68
C THR A 180 -3.53 -11.82 24.37
N TRP A 181 -2.88 -11.30 23.32
CA TRP A 181 -2.93 -9.88 22.95
C TRP A 181 -4.06 -9.52 21.97
N ASN A 182 -4.73 -10.52 21.39
CA ASN A 182 -5.86 -10.37 20.47
C ASN A 182 -7.23 -10.32 21.17
N SER A 183 -7.25 -10.11 22.48
CA SER A 183 -8.45 -9.95 23.31
C SER A 183 -8.57 -8.54 23.90
N SER A 184 -9.78 -8.12 24.25
CA SER A 184 -10.07 -6.78 24.80
C SER A 184 -9.41 -6.48 26.16
N CYS A 185 -8.99 -7.52 26.88
CA CYS A 185 -8.11 -7.44 28.04
C CYS A 185 -6.82 -8.22 27.74
N LEU A 186 -5.67 -7.65 28.11
CA LEU A 186 -4.36 -8.31 27.99
C LEU A 186 -4.11 -9.26 29.16
N THR A 187 -4.83 -10.38 29.21
CA THR A 187 -4.61 -11.40 30.23
C THR A 187 -3.27 -12.12 29.99
N VAL A 188 -2.45 -12.27 31.03
CA VAL A 188 -1.10 -12.85 30.96
C VAL A 188 -0.86 -13.86 32.07
N ARG A 189 0.13 -14.74 31.89
CA ARG A 189 0.67 -15.58 32.98
C ARG A 189 2.08 -15.12 33.35
N VAL A 190 2.21 -14.59 34.56
CA VAL A 190 3.46 -14.14 35.17
C VAL A 190 4.09 -15.28 35.96
N PHE A 191 5.41 -15.41 35.85
CA PHE A 191 6.26 -16.23 36.70
C PHE A 191 7.09 -15.35 37.64
N HIS A 192 7.38 -15.82 38.85
CA HIS A 192 8.31 -15.18 39.77
C HIS A 192 9.32 -16.20 40.30
N ARG A 193 10.62 -15.86 40.28
CA ARG A 193 11.76 -16.70 40.73
C ARG A 193 11.53 -17.31 42.12
N GLN A 194 10.91 -16.54 43.01
CA GLN A 194 10.58 -16.92 44.39
C GLN A 194 9.62 -18.11 44.48
N LYS A 195 8.69 -18.29 43.51
CA LYS A 195 7.82 -19.47 43.45
C LYS A 195 8.60 -20.74 43.10
N LEU A 196 9.56 -20.65 42.17
CA LEU A 196 10.41 -21.78 41.77
C LEU A 196 11.37 -22.19 42.90
N ALA A 197 11.97 -21.21 43.59
CA ALA A 197 12.77 -21.44 44.79
C ALA A 197 11.95 -22.14 45.89
N SER A 198 10.71 -21.71 46.11
CA SER A 198 9.79 -22.33 47.07
C SER A 198 9.39 -23.76 46.69
N HIS A 199 9.16 -24.05 45.40
CA HIS A 199 8.90 -25.39 44.89
C HIS A 199 10.08 -26.34 45.14
N PHE A 200 11.29 -25.90 44.76
CA PHE A 200 12.53 -26.66 44.96
C PHE A 200 13.01 -26.72 46.42
N ARG A 201 12.42 -25.92 47.32
CA ARG A 201 12.81 -25.79 48.74
C ARG A 201 14.28 -25.38 48.91
N ILE A 202 14.73 -24.46 48.04
CA ILE A 202 16.06 -23.84 48.12
C ILE A 202 15.92 -22.32 48.30
N ARG A 203 16.96 -21.68 48.83
CA ARG A 203 16.98 -20.21 48.92
C ARG A 203 17.00 -19.60 47.51
N ALA A 204 16.33 -18.45 47.32
CA ALA A 204 16.15 -17.86 45.99
C ALA A 204 17.47 -17.45 45.32
N GLU A 205 18.50 -17.18 46.14
CA GLU A 205 19.85 -16.82 45.71
C GLU A 205 20.54 -17.99 44.99
N LEU A 206 20.18 -19.25 45.27
CA LEU A 206 20.80 -20.45 44.67
C LEU A 206 20.20 -20.86 43.32
N ILE A 207 19.22 -20.10 42.79
CA ILE A 207 18.57 -20.39 41.49
C ILE A 207 19.55 -20.23 40.30
N PRO A 208 20.39 -19.18 40.20
CA PRO A 208 21.49 -19.09 39.23
C PRO A 208 22.48 -20.26 39.29
N LEU A 209 22.86 -20.71 40.49
CA LEU A 209 23.71 -21.89 40.66
C LEU A 209 23.02 -23.17 40.17
N LEU A 210 21.73 -23.36 40.47
CA LEU A 210 20.92 -24.48 39.96
C LEU A 210 20.85 -24.46 38.42
N ALA A 211 20.66 -23.29 37.81
CA ALA A 211 20.65 -23.11 36.35
C ALA A 211 22.01 -23.47 35.73
N SER A 212 23.10 -22.97 36.31
CA SER A 212 24.47 -23.23 35.87
C SER A 212 24.83 -24.73 35.96
N LEU A 213 24.46 -25.42 37.05
CA LEU A 213 24.64 -26.86 37.21
C LEU A 213 23.68 -27.71 36.36
N ALA A 214 22.54 -27.14 35.94
CA ALA A 214 21.66 -27.70 34.92
C ALA A 214 22.20 -27.49 33.48
N GLY A 215 23.25 -26.68 33.31
CA GLY A 215 23.85 -26.33 32.02
C GLY A 215 23.03 -25.29 31.26
N ASN A 216 23.73 -24.33 30.69
CA ASN A 216 23.16 -23.18 29.96
C ASN A 216 24.11 -22.76 28.83
N ASP A 217 24.00 -21.55 28.30
CA ASP A 217 24.87 -21.06 27.22
C ASP A 217 26.35 -20.87 27.66
N TYR A 218 26.67 -20.96 28.96
CA TYR A 218 28.02 -20.81 29.52
C TYR A 218 28.60 -22.12 30.06
N VAL A 219 27.79 -22.97 30.71
CA VAL A 219 28.23 -24.24 31.30
C VAL A 219 27.82 -25.41 30.42
N SER A 220 28.79 -26.00 29.71
CA SER A 220 28.53 -27.05 28.72
C SER A 220 28.13 -28.40 29.35
N CYS A 221 27.40 -29.21 28.56
CA CYS A 221 27.04 -30.57 28.96
C CYS A 221 28.25 -31.47 29.24
N ASP A 222 29.38 -31.24 28.56
CA ASP A 222 30.57 -32.08 28.63
C ASP A 222 31.31 -31.89 29.98
N LEU A 223 31.47 -30.63 30.44
CA LEU A 223 31.97 -30.32 31.78
C LEU A 223 31.10 -30.96 32.88
N LEU A 224 29.79 -31.03 32.64
CA LEU A 224 28.82 -31.57 33.57
C LEU A 224 28.70 -33.11 33.53
N VAL A 225 29.47 -33.84 32.70
CA VAL A 225 29.37 -35.32 32.60
C VAL A 225 29.73 -36.02 33.91
N GLU A 226 30.80 -35.63 34.59
CA GLU A 226 31.17 -36.23 35.89
C GLU A 226 30.18 -35.88 36.99
N PHE A 227 29.78 -34.60 37.07
CA PHE A 227 28.79 -34.11 38.02
C PHE A 227 27.46 -34.85 37.86
N ASN A 228 26.88 -34.89 36.65
CA ASN A 228 25.64 -35.61 36.36
C ASN A 228 25.77 -37.12 36.64
N ARG A 229 26.95 -37.73 36.44
CA ARG A 229 27.17 -39.15 36.78
C ARG A 229 27.06 -39.39 38.29
N ALA A 230 27.65 -38.52 39.11
CA ALA A 230 27.57 -38.57 40.57
C ALA A 230 26.17 -38.21 41.10
N LEU A 231 25.47 -37.27 40.44
CA LEU A 231 24.13 -36.82 40.80
C LEU A 231 23.08 -37.94 40.76
N ASN A 232 23.31 -39.04 40.04
CA ASN A 232 22.39 -40.18 39.98
C ASN A 232 22.10 -40.83 41.34
N GLY A 233 22.94 -40.63 42.36
CA GLY A 233 22.66 -41.05 43.74
C GLY A 233 21.56 -40.24 44.45
N PHE A 234 21.05 -39.17 43.83
CA PHE A 234 20.06 -38.24 44.41
C PHE A 234 18.68 -38.33 43.75
N GLN A 235 18.45 -39.30 42.84
CA GLN A 235 17.18 -39.46 42.14
C GLN A 235 16.03 -39.85 43.08
N THR A 236 14.92 -39.14 42.99
CA THR A 236 13.62 -39.50 43.60
C THR A 236 12.69 -40.12 42.56
N SER A 237 11.85 -41.06 42.96
CA SER A 237 11.00 -41.83 42.04
C SER A 237 9.69 -41.12 41.63
N ASN A 238 9.29 -41.39 40.38
CA ASN A 238 7.96 -41.25 39.77
C ASN A 238 7.53 -39.94 39.08
N HIS A 239 6.60 -40.14 38.14
CA HIS A 239 5.68 -39.20 37.46
C HIS A 239 6.17 -38.14 36.45
N PHE A 240 7.45 -37.80 36.32
CA PHE A 240 7.91 -36.86 35.27
C PHE A 240 8.93 -37.45 34.28
N SER A 241 9.03 -36.82 33.10
CA SER A 241 9.94 -37.26 32.03
C SER A 241 11.41 -37.16 32.42
N LYS A 242 12.28 -37.93 31.73
CA LYS A 242 13.74 -37.99 31.98
C LYS A 242 14.46 -36.64 32.03
N LYS A 243 13.88 -35.55 31.48
CA LYS A 243 14.46 -34.20 31.56
C LYS A 243 14.14 -33.47 32.88
N GLY A 244 12.96 -33.69 33.47
CA GLY A 244 12.54 -33.00 34.70
C GLY A 244 13.33 -33.45 35.93
N ALA A 245 13.63 -34.75 36.01
CA ALA A 245 14.34 -35.36 37.14
C ALA A 245 15.73 -34.76 37.41
N ARG A 246 16.38 -34.11 36.44
CA ARG A 246 17.68 -33.45 36.63
C ARG A 246 17.55 -32.21 37.51
N PHE A 247 16.58 -31.33 37.24
CA PHE A 247 16.36 -30.12 38.04
C PHE A 247 16.03 -30.47 39.49
N GLU A 248 15.12 -31.44 39.69
CA GLU A 248 14.77 -31.96 41.02
C GLU A 248 15.97 -32.61 41.74
N SER A 249 16.87 -33.30 41.02
CA SER A 249 18.07 -33.90 41.63
C SER A 249 19.10 -32.86 42.07
N ILE A 250 19.26 -31.76 41.31
CA ILE A 250 20.11 -30.62 41.69
C ILE A 250 19.47 -29.87 42.87
N ALA A 251 18.16 -29.64 42.85
CA ALA A 251 17.42 -29.05 43.96
C ALA A 251 17.54 -29.89 45.25
N ASN A 252 17.38 -31.22 45.17
CA ASN A 252 17.55 -32.17 46.28
C ASN A 252 19.01 -32.23 46.82
N MET A 253 20.00 -31.84 46.01
CA MET A 253 21.38 -31.65 46.47
C MET A 253 21.52 -30.32 47.21
N LEU A 254 21.03 -29.22 46.64
CA LEU A 254 21.15 -27.86 47.18
C LEU A 254 20.28 -27.65 48.45
N SER A 255 19.09 -28.25 48.53
CA SER A 255 18.19 -28.13 49.69
C SER A 255 18.72 -28.82 50.96
N LYS A 256 19.77 -29.63 50.84
CA LYS A 256 20.51 -30.23 51.97
C LYS A 256 21.61 -29.31 52.52
N LEU A 257 21.76 -28.12 51.95
CA LEU A 257 22.73 -27.09 52.33
C LEU A 257 21.99 -25.79 52.75
N PRO A 258 21.08 -25.84 53.75
CA PRO A 258 20.13 -24.75 54.04
C PRO A 258 20.83 -23.40 54.33
N ASP A 259 21.93 -23.44 55.08
CA ASP A 259 22.65 -22.25 55.55
C ASP A 259 23.89 -21.90 54.70
N SER A 260 24.19 -22.67 53.64
CA SER A 260 25.36 -22.42 52.78
C SER A 260 25.12 -21.22 51.87
N ASN A 261 26.13 -20.35 51.73
CA ASN A 261 26.15 -19.34 50.66
C ASN A 261 26.38 -19.99 49.28
N GLU A 262 26.31 -19.21 48.20
CA GLU A 262 26.48 -19.71 46.84
C GLU A 262 27.85 -20.35 46.62
N GLU A 263 28.90 -19.77 47.21
CA GLU A 263 30.28 -20.24 47.13
C GLU A 263 30.45 -21.63 47.78
N GLU A 264 29.90 -21.86 48.99
CA GLU A 264 29.93 -23.17 49.66
C GLU A 264 29.04 -24.21 48.96
N ALA A 265 27.90 -23.78 48.40
CA ALA A 265 27.06 -24.64 47.57
C ALA A 265 27.80 -25.10 46.30
N LEU A 266 28.54 -24.19 45.64
CA LEU A 266 29.41 -24.50 44.50
C LEU A 266 30.56 -25.44 44.93
N LYS A 267 31.27 -25.15 46.03
CA LYS A 267 32.31 -26.04 46.58
C LYS A 267 31.77 -27.45 46.86
N CYS A 268 30.52 -27.59 47.31
CA CYS A 268 29.88 -28.90 47.48
C CYS A 268 29.56 -29.61 46.15
N ALA A 269 29.07 -28.91 45.13
CA ALA A 269 28.89 -29.48 43.79
C ALA A 269 30.23 -29.94 43.17
N LEU A 270 31.29 -29.12 43.30
CA LEU A 270 32.62 -29.39 42.76
C LEU A 270 33.30 -30.61 43.41
N LYS A 271 33.03 -30.90 44.69
CA LYS A 271 33.50 -32.13 45.37
C LYS A 271 32.96 -33.43 44.72
N MET A 272 31.89 -33.35 43.91
CA MET A 272 31.33 -34.51 43.20
C MET A 272 32.06 -34.84 41.88
N VAL A 273 32.80 -33.89 41.32
CA VAL A 273 33.69 -34.11 40.16
C VAL A 273 35.01 -34.70 40.64
N LYS A 274 35.48 -35.79 40.04
CA LYS A 274 36.67 -36.53 40.49
C LYS A 274 37.94 -35.98 39.87
N SER A 275 37.94 -35.73 38.55
CA SER A 275 39.07 -35.07 37.88
C SER A 275 39.28 -33.66 38.45
N ALA A 276 40.51 -33.33 38.82
CA ALA A 276 40.85 -31.99 39.30
C ALA A 276 40.75 -30.94 38.18
N GLU A 277 41.14 -31.31 36.96
CA GLU A 277 41.06 -30.47 35.77
C GLU A 277 39.59 -30.14 35.40
N ASN A 278 38.74 -31.17 35.29
CA ASN A 278 37.32 -30.98 34.99
C ASN A 278 36.58 -30.22 36.10
N ARG A 279 37.05 -30.34 37.36
CA ARG A 279 36.50 -29.57 38.49
C ARG A 279 36.84 -28.09 38.36
N GLU A 280 38.06 -27.74 37.98
CA GLU A 280 38.47 -26.35 37.84
C GLU A 280 37.81 -25.68 36.63
N GLN A 281 37.77 -26.37 35.48
CA GLN A 281 37.04 -25.90 34.29
C GLN A 281 35.54 -25.70 34.58
N LEU A 282 34.93 -26.58 35.40
CA LEU A 282 33.54 -26.41 35.83
C LEU A 282 33.38 -25.24 36.82
N ARG A 283 34.36 -24.99 37.71
CA ARG A 283 34.37 -23.83 38.62
C ARG A 283 34.33 -22.53 37.83
N GLU A 284 35.29 -22.36 36.91
CA GLU A 284 35.40 -21.15 36.07
C GLU A 284 34.15 -20.92 35.21
N ALA A 285 33.63 -21.97 34.57
CA ALA A 285 32.41 -21.87 33.75
C ALA A 285 31.18 -21.49 34.59
N VAL A 286 31.03 -22.02 35.81
CA VAL A 286 29.91 -21.67 36.69
C VAL A 286 30.08 -20.26 37.26
N GLU A 287 31.27 -19.84 37.68
CA GLU A 287 31.50 -18.47 38.16
C GLU A 287 31.22 -17.41 37.09
N LEU A 288 31.61 -17.66 35.83
CA LEU A 288 31.23 -16.81 34.70
C LEU A 288 29.71 -16.79 34.50
N SER A 289 29.04 -17.94 34.56
CA SER A 289 27.59 -18.05 34.46
C SER A 289 26.84 -17.26 35.56
N LEU A 290 27.35 -17.26 36.79
CA LEU A 290 26.76 -16.54 37.93
C LEU A 290 26.87 -15.01 37.79
N GLN A 291 27.98 -14.52 37.23
CA GLN A 291 28.17 -13.08 36.96
C GLN A 291 27.13 -12.54 35.98
N GLU A 292 26.75 -13.31 34.96
CA GLU A 292 25.86 -12.84 33.88
C GLU A 292 24.39 -12.73 34.34
N TYR A 293 23.99 -13.52 35.35
CA TYR A 293 22.70 -13.40 36.05
C TYR A 293 22.68 -12.31 37.16
N THR A 294 23.81 -11.66 37.42
CA THR A 294 23.90 -10.59 38.44
C THR A 294 23.40 -9.27 37.86
N LEU A 295 22.42 -8.66 38.52
CA LEU A 295 21.85 -7.37 38.11
C LEU A 295 22.82 -6.23 38.43
N SER A 296 22.93 -5.27 37.51
CA SER A 296 23.83 -4.12 37.57
C SER A 296 23.10 -2.83 37.19
N GLU A 297 23.77 -1.68 37.24
CA GLU A 297 23.20 -0.44 36.73
C GLU A 297 23.18 -0.46 35.19
N SER A 298 22.01 -0.24 34.59
CA SER A 298 21.81 -0.34 33.14
C SER A 298 22.39 0.87 32.41
N ASN A 299 23.24 0.63 31.41
CA ASN A 299 23.79 1.68 30.54
C ASN A 299 22.72 2.32 29.63
N LEU A 300 21.51 1.74 29.61
CA LEU A 300 20.38 2.18 28.79
C LEU A 300 19.34 2.98 29.61
N LEU A 301 19.51 3.06 30.94
CA LEU A 301 18.61 3.81 31.82
C LEU A 301 18.61 5.31 31.49
N GLY A 302 19.81 5.91 31.41
CA GLY A 302 19.99 7.33 31.05
C GLY A 302 19.59 7.64 29.60
N TYR A 303 19.70 6.68 28.68
CA TYR A 303 19.20 6.83 27.31
C TYR A 303 17.66 6.97 27.29
N PHE A 304 16.95 6.13 28.06
CA PHE A 304 15.49 6.16 28.12
C PHE A 304 14.89 7.26 29.02
N GLN A 305 15.72 8.02 29.75
CA GLN A 305 15.29 9.10 30.65
C GLN A 305 15.76 10.49 30.17
N ASP A 306 17.04 10.61 29.84
CA ASP A 306 17.75 11.88 29.60
C ASP A 306 18.39 11.97 28.20
N ASP A 307 18.10 11.01 27.31
CA ASP A 307 18.72 10.84 25.98
C ASP A 307 20.27 10.65 26.03
N LEU A 308 20.79 10.19 27.18
CA LEU A 308 22.22 10.08 27.42
C LEU A 308 22.82 8.80 26.80
N VAL A 309 23.69 8.98 25.80
CA VAL A 309 24.38 7.87 25.11
C VAL A 309 25.72 7.53 25.77
N SER A 310 25.69 6.55 26.67
CA SER A 310 26.88 5.84 27.17
C SER A 310 27.07 4.50 26.45
N SER A 311 28.31 4.02 26.35
CA SER A 311 28.66 2.68 25.85
C SER A 311 30.02 2.25 26.38
N SER A 312 30.17 0.96 26.64
CA SER A 312 31.41 0.28 27.03
C SER A 312 32.30 -0.09 25.83
N LEU A 313 31.75 -0.06 24.61
CA LEU A 313 32.36 -0.62 23.41
C LEU A 313 33.60 0.17 22.94
N ARG A 314 34.66 -0.57 22.63
CA ARG A 314 35.94 -0.08 22.08
C ARG A 314 36.19 -0.73 20.71
N THR A 315 36.92 -0.05 19.83
CA THR A 315 37.31 -0.63 18.53
C THR A 315 38.38 -1.72 18.69
N GLN A 316 38.66 -2.51 17.65
CA GLN A 316 39.76 -3.49 17.65
C GLN A 316 41.14 -2.84 17.94
N SER A 317 41.27 -1.54 17.66
CA SER A 317 42.43 -0.71 17.98
C SER A 317 42.30 0.04 19.32
N ASN A 318 41.37 -0.40 20.17
CA ASN A 318 41.04 0.14 21.50
C ASN A 318 40.68 1.64 21.52
N ARG A 319 40.22 2.19 20.39
CA ARG A 319 39.71 3.57 20.32
C ARG A 319 38.25 3.63 20.75
N GLU A 320 37.79 4.82 21.10
CA GLU A 320 36.38 5.09 21.37
C GLU A 320 35.59 5.14 20.06
N ILE A 321 34.32 4.72 20.12
CA ILE A 321 33.41 4.79 18.98
C ILE A 321 32.81 6.19 18.93
N ASN A 322 32.85 6.82 17.76
CA ASN A 322 32.30 8.16 17.53
C ASN A 322 30.86 8.29 18.08
N GLN A 323 30.60 9.31 18.90
CA GLN A 323 29.30 9.49 19.58
C GLN A 323 28.10 9.49 18.62
N TRP A 324 28.25 10.09 17.43
CA TRP A 324 27.20 10.06 16.41
C TRP A 324 26.86 8.63 15.94
N VAL A 325 27.84 7.72 15.91
CA VAL A 325 27.63 6.30 15.58
C VAL A 325 26.91 5.56 16.70
N LEU A 326 27.26 5.85 17.96
CA LEU A 326 26.59 5.25 19.12
C LEU A 326 25.11 5.66 19.20
N HIS A 327 24.79 6.94 19.05
CA HIS A 327 23.40 7.42 19.00
C HIS A 327 22.61 6.71 17.89
N ARG A 328 23.15 6.69 16.68
CA ARG A 328 22.55 6.02 15.51
C ARG A 328 22.38 4.51 15.72
N PHE A 329 23.24 3.89 16.52
CA PHE A 329 23.12 2.47 16.89
C PHE A 329 22.01 2.23 17.92
N ARG A 330 21.89 3.09 18.94
CA ARG A 330 20.75 3.08 19.88
C ARG A 330 19.42 3.24 19.12
N ASP A 331 19.34 4.19 18.18
CA ASP A 331 18.21 4.41 17.25
C ASP A 331 17.85 3.22 16.34
N GLY A 332 18.70 2.18 16.26
CA GLY A 332 18.62 1.13 15.23
C GLY A 332 18.80 1.65 13.80
N LYS A 333 19.42 2.84 13.62
CA LYS A 333 19.87 3.46 12.36
C LYS A 333 21.35 3.20 12.08
N PHE A 334 21.95 2.22 12.76
CA PHE A 334 23.28 1.69 12.51
C PHE A 334 23.23 0.18 12.80
N SER A 335 23.89 -0.64 11.98
CA SER A 335 23.76 -2.10 12.10
C SER A 335 24.64 -2.65 13.21
N SER A 336 24.12 -3.59 14.01
CA SER A 336 24.94 -4.32 14.98
C SER A 336 26.09 -5.08 14.34
N LYS A 337 25.99 -5.43 13.04
CA LYS A 337 27.11 -5.98 12.27
C LYS A 337 28.19 -4.95 11.94
N CYS A 338 27.83 -3.68 11.74
CA CYS A 338 28.80 -2.60 11.58
C CYS A 338 29.53 -2.33 12.90
N ILE A 339 28.81 -2.32 14.04
CA ILE A 339 29.44 -2.24 15.37
C ILE A 339 30.33 -3.46 15.64
N SER A 340 29.86 -4.68 15.39
CA SER A 340 30.66 -5.92 15.52
C SER A 340 31.90 -5.92 14.60
N SER A 341 31.86 -5.17 13.48
CA SER A 341 33.04 -4.99 12.62
C SER A 341 34.07 -4.09 13.29
N LEU A 342 33.62 -3.00 13.94
CA LEU A 342 34.47 -2.11 14.73
C LEU A 342 35.04 -2.78 15.99
N THR A 343 34.26 -3.58 16.71
CA THR A 343 34.59 -4.08 18.06
C THR A 343 35.33 -5.42 18.05
N SER A 344 34.64 -6.53 17.81
CA SER A 344 35.20 -7.89 17.86
C SER A 344 35.79 -8.36 16.54
N GLY A 345 35.42 -7.73 15.43
CA GLY A 345 35.76 -8.13 14.05
C GLY A 345 35.05 -9.40 13.57
N LYS A 346 34.13 -9.96 14.37
CA LYS A 346 33.57 -11.30 14.18
C LYS A 346 32.14 -11.21 13.69
N LEU A 347 31.84 -11.78 12.52
CA LEU A 347 30.57 -11.58 11.82
C LEU A 347 29.96 -12.90 11.36
N PHE A 348 28.83 -13.30 11.96
CA PHE A 348 28.03 -14.40 11.44
C PHE A 348 27.09 -13.88 10.35
N MET A 349 27.19 -14.44 9.15
CA MET A 349 26.33 -14.03 8.04
C MET A 349 24.89 -14.52 8.24
N GLY A 350 23.93 -13.73 7.75
CA GLY A 350 22.51 -14.11 7.80
C GLY A 350 22.25 -15.17 6.75
N ILE A 351 21.73 -16.34 7.15
CA ILE A 351 21.43 -17.45 6.25
C ILE A 351 19.95 -17.36 5.84
N PRO A 352 19.63 -16.97 4.59
CA PRO A 352 18.27 -17.01 4.07
C PRO A 352 17.86 -18.46 3.70
N VAL A 353 16.59 -18.66 3.34
CA VAL A 353 16.17 -19.89 2.64
C VAL A 353 16.64 -19.79 1.18
N GLU A 354 17.57 -20.66 0.79
CA GLU A 354 18.28 -20.55 -0.48
C GLU A 354 18.75 -21.93 -1.02
N ASN A 355 19.33 -21.96 -2.22
CA ASN A 355 19.87 -23.19 -2.81
C ASN A 355 21.26 -23.49 -2.23
N CYS A 356 21.30 -24.27 -1.15
CA CYS A 356 22.54 -24.63 -0.46
C CYS A 356 23.54 -25.49 -1.28
N ARG A 357 23.22 -25.83 -2.54
CA ARG A 357 24.17 -26.40 -3.52
C ARG A 357 24.97 -25.34 -4.26
N GLU A 358 24.43 -24.13 -4.42
CA GLU A 358 25.13 -22.97 -4.98
C GLU A 358 26.03 -22.31 -3.91
N ILE A 359 26.83 -21.33 -4.32
CA ILE A 359 27.53 -20.45 -3.36
C ILE A 359 26.53 -19.65 -2.51
N SER A 360 26.98 -19.16 -1.35
CA SER A 360 26.17 -18.32 -0.45
C SER A 360 25.64 -17.07 -1.13
N ALA A 361 24.36 -16.75 -0.91
CA ALA A 361 23.76 -15.49 -1.31
C ALA A 361 24.50 -14.24 -0.75
N ASN A 362 25.22 -14.38 0.38
CA ASN A 362 26.03 -13.29 0.95
C ASN A 362 27.34 -13.02 0.19
N CYS A 363 27.75 -13.87 -0.75
CA CYS A 363 28.92 -13.63 -1.59
C CYS A 363 28.71 -12.44 -2.54
N CYS A 364 27.51 -12.29 -3.10
CA CYS A 364 27.18 -11.23 -4.06
C CYS A 364 27.44 -9.82 -3.51
N SER A 365 27.08 -9.58 -2.24
CA SER A 365 27.26 -8.29 -1.55
C SER A 365 28.61 -8.14 -0.84
N LYS A 366 29.57 -9.06 -1.01
CA LYS A 366 30.85 -9.04 -0.28
C LYS A 366 31.70 -7.79 -0.57
N TRP A 367 31.67 -7.25 -1.79
CA TRP A 367 32.37 -6.01 -2.11
C TRP A 367 31.76 -4.80 -1.37
N LEU A 368 30.41 -4.69 -1.29
CA LEU A 368 29.75 -3.63 -0.51
C LEU A 368 30.18 -3.66 0.96
N ARG A 369 30.30 -4.86 1.54
CA ARG A 369 30.83 -5.03 2.90
C ARG A 369 32.29 -4.59 3.01
N ARG A 370 33.16 -4.92 2.04
CA ARG A 370 34.55 -4.40 2.01
C ARG A 370 34.64 -2.87 1.95
N PHE A 371 33.70 -2.21 1.27
CA PHE A 371 33.62 -0.75 1.22
C PHE A 371 33.14 -0.17 2.55
N VAL A 372 32.10 -0.76 3.18
CA VAL A 372 31.68 -0.41 4.54
C VAL A 372 32.82 -0.61 5.55
N TYR A 373 33.57 -1.72 5.48
CA TYR A 373 34.74 -1.94 6.34
C TYR A 373 35.87 -0.93 6.09
N ALA A 374 35.97 -0.32 4.91
CA ALA A 374 36.95 0.73 4.64
C ALA A 374 36.54 2.08 5.27
N ILE A 375 35.26 2.45 5.20
CA ILE A 375 34.72 3.61 5.94
C ILE A 375 34.95 3.41 7.43
N LEU A 376 34.48 2.28 7.98
CA LEU A 376 34.58 1.95 9.41
C LEU A 376 36.04 1.88 9.91
N ASN A 377 37.00 1.55 9.04
CA ASN A 377 38.42 1.50 9.41
C ASN A 377 39.00 2.89 9.69
N ASP A 378 38.41 3.97 9.17
CA ASP A 378 38.69 5.35 9.63
C ASP A 378 40.17 5.75 9.57
N ALA A 379 40.87 5.35 8.50
CA ALA A 379 42.29 5.63 8.28
C ALA A 379 42.45 6.65 7.14
N GLU A 380 42.76 7.91 7.49
CA GLU A 380 42.84 9.01 6.53
C GLU A 380 44.09 8.95 5.64
N THR A 381 45.14 8.24 6.07
CA THR A 381 46.35 8.02 5.28
C THR A 381 46.76 6.54 5.27
N LYS A 382 47.57 6.15 4.27
CA LYS A 382 48.17 4.80 4.19
C LYS A 382 49.26 4.52 5.26
N ALA A 383 49.50 5.46 6.17
CA ALA A 383 50.54 5.36 7.21
C ALA A 383 49.98 5.13 8.63
N GLU A 384 48.67 5.27 8.84
CA GLU A 384 48.05 5.15 10.16
C GLU A 384 47.35 3.80 10.36
N GLU A 385 47.43 3.25 11.58
CA GLU A 385 46.58 2.14 11.98
C GLU A 385 45.12 2.62 12.10
N GLY A 386 44.20 1.95 11.43
CA GLY A 386 42.77 2.22 11.52
C GLY A 386 42.08 1.51 12.70
N ASN A 387 40.76 1.64 12.77
CA ASN A 387 39.91 1.01 13.78
C ASN A 387 39.79 -0.52 13.64
N ILE A 388 40.12 -1.10 12.48
CA ILE A 388 39.87 -2.51 12.14
C ILE A 388 41.20 -3.22 11.83
N LYS A 389 41.53 -4.26 12.61
CA LYS A 389 42.72 -5.10 12.42
C LYS A 389 42.41 -6.34 11.56
N VAL A 390 41.24 -6.96 11.79
CA VAL A 390 40.77 -8.14 11.06
C VAL A 390 39.24 -8.14 10.97
N ILE A 391 38.68 -8.64 9.87
CA ILE A 391 37.27 -9.06 9.81
C ILE A 391 37.22 -10.55 9.50
N GLN A 392 36.45 -11.27 10.28
CA GLN A 392 36.21 -12.72 10.17
C GLN A 392 34.73 -12.94 9.86
N GLU A 393 34.41 -13.27 8.61
CA GLU A 393 33.05 -13.63 8.18
C GLU A 393 32.85 -15.14 8.28
N TRP A 394 31.89 -15.59 9.10
CA TRP A 394 31.37 -16.96 9.09
C TRP A 394 30.14 -17.04 8.19
N ASP A 395 30.25 -17.87 7.15
CA ASP A 395 29.19 -18.06 6.15
C ASP A 395 29.14 -19.53 5.70
N ARG A 396 28.12 -19.91 4.93
CA ARG A 396 27.98 -21.29 4.46
C ARG A 396 28.91 -21.61 3.27
N VAL A 397 29.49 -22.79 3.31
CA VAL A 397 30.16 -23.46 2.19
C VAL A 397 29.52 -24.83 2.05
N GLY A 398 28.65 -24.98 1.06
CA GLY A 398 27.70 -26.09 0.99
C GLY A 398 26.79 -26.12 2.23
N LEU A 399 26.87 -27.21 3.01
CA LEU A 399 26.11 -27.43 4.25
C LEU A 399 26.94 -27.22 5.54
N SER A 400 28.19 -26.79 5.41
CA SER A 400 29.07 -26.46 6.53
C SER A 400 29.16 -24.95 6.69
N VAL A 401 29.38 -24.48 7.92
CA VAL A 401 29.79 -23.08 8.17
C VAL A 401 31.32 -23.02 8.12
N GLN A 402 31.87 -22.07 7.38
CA GLN A 402 33.32 -21.83 7.30
C GLN A 402 33.62 -20.35 7.58
N GLN A 403 34.81 -20.10 8.09
CA GLN A 403 35.33 -18.77 8.37
C GLN A 403 36.17 -18.28 7.18
N SER A 404 36.03 -17.01 6.81
CA SER A 404 36.92 -16.34 5.86
C SER A 404 37.39 -15.00 6.41
N ILE A 405 38.67 -14.66 6.20
CA ILE A 405 39.18 -13.33 6.52
C ILE A 405 38.83 -12.38 5.36
N VAL A 406 38.31 -11.21 5.69
CA VAL A 406 37.92 -10.19 4.71
C VAL A 406 38.66 -8.90 5.03
N LYS A 407 39.42 -8.39 4.05
CA LYS A 407 40.13 -7.12 4.19
C LYS A 407 39.24 -5.96 3.73
N PRO A 408 39.32 -4.78 4.36
CA PRO A 408 38.77 -3.53 3.81
C PRO A 408 39.17 -3.28 2.35
N TYR A 409 38.45 -2.38 1.68
CA TYR A 409 38.89 -1.81 0.41
C TYR A 409 40.01 -0.78 0.61
N GLN A 410 40.98 -0.70 -0.31
CA GLN A 410 42.24 0.07 -0.14
C GLN A 410 42.76 0.74 -1.43
N GLU A 411 42.04 0.61 -2.56
CA GLU A 411 42.56 0.92 -3.91
C GLU A 411 42.05 2.24 -4.49
N GLY A 412 41.05 2.87 -3.86
CA GLY A 412 40.42 4.11 -4.31
C GLY A 412 39.98 5.00 -3.14
N VAL A 413 39.36 6.14 -3.45
CA VAL A 413 38.90 7.09 -2.42
C VAL A 413 37.71 6.51 -1.66
N VAL A 414 37.82 6.52 -0.33
CA VAL A 414 36.76 6.14 0.62
C VAL A 414 36.73 7.22 1.70
N PRO A 415 35.55 7.71 2.13
CA PRO A 415 35.49 8.69 3.20
C PRO A 415 35.79 8.03 4.56
N SER A 416 36.48 8.74 5.45
CA SER A 416 36.66 8.29 6.84
C SER A 416 35.33 8.35 7.60
N LEU A 417 35.18 7.52 8.64
CA LEU A 417 34.00 7.49 9.50
C LEU A 417 33.89 8.77 10.34
N SER A 418 35.02 9.34 10.77
CA SER A 418 35.05 10.61 11.49
C SER A 418 34.55 11.78 10.63
N LEU A 419 34.81 11.76 9.32
CA LEU A 419 34.50 12.84 8.40
C LEU A 419 33.06 12.82 7.83
N ILE A 420 32.33 11.69 7.88
CA ILE A 420 30.95 11.58 7.34
C ILE A 420 30.01 12.72 7.76
N PRO A 421 29.98 13.20 9.01
CA PRO A 421 29.08 14.29 9.43
C PRO A 421 29.33 15.62 8.70
N TYR A 422 30.53 15.84 8.16
CA TYR A 422 30.95 17.10 7.54
C TYR A 422 30.85 17.10 6.02
N LEU A 423 30.80 15.93 5.37
CA LEU A 423 30.54 15.80 3.93
C LEU A 423 29.17 16.39 3.55
N ASP A 424 29.02 16.95 2.36
CA ASP A 424 27.72 17.43 1.89
C ASP A 424 26.78 16.28 1.44
N LEU A 425 25.49 16.60 1.22
CA LEU A 425 24.49 15.60 0.83
C LEU A 425 24.77 14.99 -0.55
N GLY A 426 25.29 15.77 -1.50
CA GLY A 426 25.71 15.33 -2.82
C GLY A 426 26.91 14.39 -2.76
N GLU A 427 27.94 14.72 -1.97
CA GLU A 427 29.10 13.85 -1.71
C GLU A 427 28.67 12.49 -1.15
N ARG A 428 27.79 12.48 -0.14
CA ARG A 428 27.25 11.24 0.46
C ARG A 428 26.45 10.42 -0.56
N VAL A 429 25.63 11.06 -1.42
CA VAL A 429 24.96 10.38 -2.55
C VAL A 429 25.97 9.80 -3.54
N ASN A 430 27.04 10.54 -3.86
CA ASN A 430 28.07 10.11 -4.81
C ASN A 430 28.81 8.88 -4.28
N PHE A 431 29.22 8.85 -3.01
CA PHE A 431 29.84 7.66 -2.40
C PHE A 431 28.90 6.44 -2.37
N LEU A 432 27.60 6.64 -2.11
CA LEU A 432 26.61 5.57 -2.15
C LEU A 432 26.45 4.97 -3.57
N LEU A 433 26.34 5.82 -4.60
CA LEU A 433 26.14 5.38 -5.98
C LEU A 433 27.42 4.82 -6.62
N PHE A 434 28.60 5.34 -6.24
CA PHE A 434 29.90 4.77 -6.58
C PHE A 434 30.03 3.34 -6.03
N ALA A 435 29.74 3.15 -4.74
CA ALA A 435 29.83 1.84 -4.10
C ALA A 435 28.83 0.81 -4.67
N LEU A 436 27.65 1.26 -5.07
CA LEU A 436 26.67 0.41 -5.75
C LEU A 436 26.94 0.28 -7.26
N ASP A 437 28.04 0.84 -7.78
CA ASP A 437 28.39 0.84 -9.22
C ASP A 437 27.17 1.21 -10.10
N SER A 438 26.46 2.25 -9.64
CA SER A 438 25.10 2.62 -10.06
C SER A 438 24.93 4.13 -10.25
N ASP A 439 26.02 4.87 -10.38
CA ASP A 439 25.98 6.28 -10.74
C ASP A 439 25.63 6.43 -12.23
N THR A 440 24.33 6.59 -12.52
CA THR A 440 23.83 6.89 -13.86
C THR A 440 22.76 7.99 -13.81
N THR A 441 22.58 8.69 -14.92
CA THR A 441 21.46 9.61 -15.16
C THR A 441 20.12 8.96 -14.84
N ASP A 442 19.93 7.73 -15.30
CA ASP A 442 18.69 6.98 -15.15
C ASP A 442 18.38 6.76 -13.66
N VAL A 443 19.34 6.30 -12.87
CA VAL A 443 19.20 6.07 -11.42
C VAL A 443 18.99 7.39 -10.67
N ARG A 444 19.74 8.46 -11.00
CA ARG A 444 19.57 9.79 -10.38
C ARG A 444 18.23 10.46 -10.75
N SER A 445 17.62 10.10 -11.88
CA SER A 445 16.31 10.61 -12.31
C SER A 445 15.10 9.99 -11.59
N LEU A 446 15.32 8.98 -10.73
CA LEU A 446 14.27 8.34 -9.96
C LEU A 446 13.85 9.19 -8.75
N GLY A 447 12.58 9.08 -8.36
CA GLY A 447 12.12 9.64 -7.09
C GLY A 447 12.89 9.02 -5.92
N LYS A 448 13.39 9.86 -4.98
CA LYS A 448 14.46 9.51 -4.03
C LYS A 448 14.32 8.14 -3.35
N ARG A 449 13.10 7.74 -2.96
CA ARG A 449 12.80 6.43 -2.32
C ARG A 449 13.17 5.20 -3.16
N PHE A 450 13.22 5.33 -4.48
CA PHE A 450 13.52 4.23 -5.40
C PHE A 450 15.01 4.10 -5.76
N ILE A 451 15.84 5.10 -5.44
CA ILE A 451 17.27 5.12 -5.80
C ILE A 451 17.98 3.91 -5.21
N LEU A 452 17.77 3.60 -3.92
CA LEU A 452 18.41 2.47 -3.24
C LEU A 452 17.93 1.11 -3.78
N ILE A 453 16.64 1.00 -4.13
CA ILE A 453 16.07 -0.21 -4.76
C ILE A 453 16.73 -0.44 -6.13
N ALA A 454 16.71 0.57 -7.00
CA ALA A 454 17.28 0.46 -8.34
C ALA A 454 18.80 0.20 -8.30
N ALA A 455 19.55 0.93 -7.48
CA ALA A 455 20.98 0.70 -7.32
C ALA A 455 21.30 -0.72 -6.78
N SER A 456 20.51 -1.25 -5.84
CA SER A 456 20.68 -2.63 -5.34
C SER A 456 20.42 -3.70 -6.42
N LEU A 457 19.43 -3.51 -7.29
CA LEU A 457 19.12 -4.44 -8.38
C LEU A 457 20.12 -4.31 -9.54
N ARG A 458 20.59 -3.10 -9.84
CA ARG A 458 21.65 -2.83 -10.82
C ARG A 458 22.97 -3.48 -10.40
N TYR A 459 23.33 -3.34 -9.12
CA TYR A 459 24.48 -4.00 -8.52
C TYR A 459 24.35 -5.53 -8.55
N LEU A 460 23.16 -6.07 -8.25
CA LEU A 460 22.88 -7.51 -8.30
C LEU A 460 23.15 -8.10 -9.70
N ILE A 461 22.67 -7.46 -10.78
CA ILE A 461 22.91 -7.92 -12.16
C ILE A 461 24.40 -8.02 -12.47
N LYS A 462 25.22 -7.11 -11.93
CA LYS A 462 26.68 -7.10 -12.13
C LYS A 462 27.41 -8.20 -11.35
N ASN A 463 26.87 -8.65 -10.22
CA ASN A 463 27.60 -9.43 -9.20
C ASN A 463 26.93 -10.76 -8.79
N ALA A 464 25.77 -11.11 -9.34
CA ALA A 464 25.04 -12.34 -8.97
C ALA A 464 25.79 -13.61 -9.39
N GLN A 465 25.87 -14.58 -8.46
CA GLN A 465 26.44 -15.90 -8.66
C GLN A 465 25.59 -16.95 -7.89
N PRO A 466 24.83 -17.83 -8.59
CA PRO A 466 24.64 -17.87 -10.03
C PRO A 466 24.01 -16.58 -10.58
N SER A 467 24.33 -16.26 -11.83
CA SER A 467 23.89 -15.07 -12.56
C SER A 467 22.37 -14.91 -12.54
N LEU A 468 21.89 -13.67 -12.51
CA LEU A 468 20.47 -13.37 -12.40
C LEU A 468 19.71 -13.77 -13.68
N ASP A 469 18.70 -14.61 -13.52
CA ASP A 469 17.74 -14.94 -14.57
C ASP A 469 16.80 -13.75 -14.84
N THR A 470 16.49 -13.54 -16.12
CA THR A 470 15.64 -12.41 -16.56
C THR A 470 14.25 -12.45 -15.91
N ASN A 471 13.63 -13.62 -15.76
CA ASN A 471 12.34 -13.74 -15.10
C ASN A 471 12.46 -13.55 -13.57
N HIS A 472 13.60 -13.87 -12.96
CA HIS A 472 13.80 -13.58 -11.53
C HIS A 472 13.92 -12.07 -11.28
N LEU A 473 14.63 -11.31 -12.13
CA LEU A 473 14.65 -9.85 -12.04
C LEU A 473 13.25 -9.27 -12.24
N ILE A 474 12.54 -9.74 -13.26
CA ILE A 474 11.18 -9.27 -13.56
C ILE A 474 10.24 -9.58 -12.39
N ALA A 475 10.32 -10.76 -11.76
CA ALA A 475 9.52 -11.10 -10.59
C ALA A 475 9.85 -10.22 -9.37
N LEU A 476 11.13 -9.89 -9.13
CA LEU A 476 11.54 -8.96 -8.07
C LEU A 476 10.99 -7.56 -8.30
N LEU A 477 11.16 -7.04 -9.51
CA LEU A 477 10.64 -5.73 -9.89
C LEU A 477 9.11 -5.70 -9.87
N CYS A 478 8.43 -6.77 -10.32
CA CYS A 478 6.97 -6.93 -10.19
C CYS A 478 6.55 -6.88 -8.72
N CYS A 479 7.29 -7.56 -7.85
CA CYS A 479 7.02 -7.52 -6.43
C CYS A 479 7.20 -6.10 -5.86
N CYS A 480 8.34 -5.44 -6.12
CA CYS A 480 8.63 -4.05 -5.69
C CYS A 480 7.57 -3.03 -6.08
N VAL A 481 6.76 -3.34 -7.09
CA VAL A 481 5.82 -2.40 -7.69
C VAL A 481 4.37 -2.75 -7.32
N ASN A 482 3.93 -4.02 -7.25
CA ASN A 482 2.62 -4.34 -6.64
C ASN A 482 2.50 -3.79 -5.20
N MET A 483 3.60 -3.92 -4.45
CA MET A 483 3.69 -3.52 -3.04
C MET A 483 3.66 -1.98 -2.85
N GLU A 484 3.79 -1.22 -3.93
CA GLU A 484 3.66 0.25 -3.95
C GLU A 484 2.21 0.71 -4.14
N ASN A 485 1.28 -0.19 -4.50
CA ASN A 485 -0.12 0.05 -4.18
C ASN A 485 -0.41 -0.50 -2.79
N ASP A 486 -0.84 0.41 -1.90
CA ASP A 486 -1.33 0.10 -0.56
C ASP A 486 -2.42 -0.98 -0.55
N GLU A 487 -3.13 -1.21 -1.66
CA GLU A 487 -4.38 -1.95 -1.68
C GLU A 487 -4.22 -3.48 -1.84
N PHE A 488 -3.09 -4.05 -2.31
CA PHE A 488 -2.88 -5.53 -2.40
C PHE A 488 -2.91 -6.23 -1.03
N HIS A 489 -2.98 -5.48 0.07
CA HIS A 489 -2.17 -5.84 1.23
C HIS A 489 -2.82 -6.52 2.43
N LYS A 490 -4.02 -6.13 2.89
CA LYS A 490 -4.60 -6.76 4.09
C LYS A 490 -5.40 -8.04 3.68
N GLY A 491 -4.75 -8.98 2.97
CA GLY A 491 -5.36 -10.18 2.34
C GLY A 491 -6.31 -11.03 3.20
N GLU A 492 -7.35 -11.65 2.61
CA GLU A 492 -8.15 -12.68 3.30
C GLU A 492 -7.39 -14.02 3.40
N GLU A 493 -6.40 -14.07 4.28
CA GLU A 493 -6.04 -15.31 4.98
C GLU A 493 -6.86 -15.51 6.28
N ASN A 494 -8.03 -14.85 6.38
CA ASN A 494 -9.07 -15.10 7.39
C ASN A 494 -9.84 -16.43 7.21
N THR A 495 -9.26 -17.38 6.46
CA THR A 495 -9.74 -18.76 6.36
C THR A 495 -8.56 -19.72 6.44
N VAL A 496 -8.51 -20.50 7.54
CA VAL A 496 -7.61 -21.64 7.85
C VAL A 496 -6.43 -21.83 6.89
N SER A 497 -5.24 -21.41 7.32
CA SER A 497 -3.98 -21.46 6.56
C SER A 497 -3.81 -22.78 5.77
N PRO A 498 -3.79 -22.76 4.42
CA PRO A 498 -3.52 -23.96 3.64
C PRO A 498 -2.09 -24.43 3.90
N LYS A 499 -1.91 -25.74 4.11
CA LYS A 499 -0.62 -26.38 4.44
C LYS A 499 0.48 -25.88 3.49
N ARG A 500 1.66 -25.49 4.02
CA ARG A 500 2.74 -24.90 3.21
C ARG A 500 3.14 -25.76 1.98
N SER A 501 2.85 -27.06 2.01
CA SER A 501 3.07 -28.03 0.93
C SER A 501 2.34 -27.76 -0.39
N SER A 502 1.28 -26.93 -0.43
CA SER A 502 0.53 -26.66 -1.66
C SER A 502 0.98 -25.42 -2.44
N TRP A 503 1.92 -24.63 -1.93
CA TRP A 503 2.32 -23.36 -2.56
C TRP A 503 3.48 -23.49 -3.57
N PRO A 504 3.49 -22.71 -4.67
CA PRO A 504 4.60 -22.64 -5.61
C PRO A 504 5.92 -22.21 -4.97
N PHE A 505 7.01 -22.88 -5.33
CA PHE A 505 8.35 -22.59 -4.81
C PHE A 505 9.44 -23.02 -5.80
N ASP A 506 10.02 -22.08 -6.57
CA ASP A 506 11.25 -22.32 -7.33
C ASP A 506 12.48 -22.00 -6.44
N ILE A 507 13.36 -22.98 -6.31
CA ILE A 507 14.58 -22.92 -5.50
C ILE A 507 15.68 -22.02 -6.11
N ARG A 508 15.72 -21.89 -7.44
CA ARG A 508 16.63 -20.95 -8.13
C ARG A 508 16.13 -19.51 -7.96
N ALA A 509 14.82 -19.33 -7.90
CA ALA A 509 14.21 -18.04 -7.57
C ALA A 509 14.51 -17.65 -6.13
N ALA A 510 14.35 -18.58 -5.18
CA ALA A 510 14.74 -18.37 -3.79
C ALA A 510 16.22 -17.95 -3.67
N GLN A 511 17.14 -18.62 -4.40
CA GLN A 511 18.55 -18.20 -4.49
C GLN A 511 18.73 -16.77 -5.03
N SER A 512 17.99 -16.37 -6.07
CA SER A 512 18.10 -15.02 -6.65
C SER A 512 17.48 -13.93 -5.75
N PHE A 513 16.34 -14.21 -5.13
CA PHE A 513 15.69 -13.28 -4.19
C PHE A 513 16.50 -13.14 -2.89
N ALA A 514 17.12 -14.24 -2.43
CA ALA A 514 18.08 -14.24 -1.33
C ALA A 514 19.32 -13.39 -1.63
N GLN A 515 19.93 -13.55 -2.81
CA GLN A 515 21.04 -12.69 -3.25
C GLN A 515 20.65 -11.21 -3.25
N TRP A 516 19.46 -10.87 -3.78
CA TRP A 516 18.99 -9.50 -3.75
C TRP A 516 18.80 -8.96 -2.33
N GLN A 517 18.14 -9.70 -1.44
CA GLN A 517 17.96 -9.26 -0.05
C GLN A 517 19.30 -9.08 0.69
N CYS A 518 20.33 -9.89 0.37
CA CYS A 518 21.69 -9.67 0.88
C CYS A 518 22.32 -8.36 0.36
N VAL A 519 22.14 -8.04 -0.92
CA VAL A 519 22.60 -6.77 -1.52
C VAL A 519 21.82 -5.59 -0.94
N LEU A 520 20.49 -5.63 -0.89
CA LEU A 520 19.65 -4.56 -0.35
C LEU A 520 19.94 -4.31 1.14
N ARG A 521 20.10 -5.37 1.95
CA ARG A 521 20.55 -5.28 3.36
C ARG A 521 21.87 -4.52 3.48
N ASP A 522 22.89 -4.93 2.72
CA ASP A 522 24.23 -4.33 2.83
C ASP A 522 24.28 -2.92 2.22
N ALA A 523 23.40 -2.61 1.24
CA ALA A 523 23.17 -1.26 0.71
C ALA A 523 22.46 -0.34 1.72
N ILE A 524 21.49 -0.85 2.48
CA ILE A 524 20.83 -0.12 3.59
C ILE A 524 21.84 0.13 4.71
N HIS A 525 22.67 -0.85 5.06
CA HIS A 525 23.78 -0.64 5.99
C HIS A 525 24.73 0.48 5.52
N LEU A 526 25.12 0.48 4.24
CA LEU A 526 25.96 1.55 3.69
C LEU A 526 25.26 2.92 3.73
N ASN A 527 23.99 3.00 3.33
CA ASN A 527 23.19 4.23 3.41
C ASN A 527 23.12 4.76 4.85
N PHE A 528 22.95 3.88 5.85
CA PHE A 528 23.00 4.25 7.27
C PHE A 528 24.37 4.77 7.72
N ASN A 529 25.47 4.16 7.24
CA ASN A 529 26.84 4.59 7.52
C ASN A 529 27.18 5.95 6.88
N LEU A 530 26.54 6.30 5.76
CA LEU A 530 26.69 7.59 5.06
C LEU A 530 25.71 8.68 5.55
N LEU A 531 25.03 8.47 6.69
CA LEU A 531 23.99 9.36 7.25
C LEU A 531 22.72 9.54 6.38
N GLU A 532 22.21 8.44 5.81
CA GLU A 532 20.96 8.36 5.03
C GLU A 532 20.81 9.39 3.88
N PRO A 533 21.79 9.48 2.95
CA PRO A 533 21.73 10.43 1.83
C PRO A 533 20.55 10.22 0.87
N VAL A 534 19.99 9.00 0.83
CA VAL A 534 18.68 8.73 0.25
C VAL A 534 17.76 8.08 1.29
N PRO A 535 16.42 8.25 1.19
CA PRO A 535 15.48 7.55 2.06
C PRO A 535 15.66 6.04 1.97
N VAL A 536 15.63 5.36 3.12
CA VAL A 536 15.51 3.90 3.18
C VAL A 536 14.12 3.52 2.64
N PRO A 537 14.01 2.55 1.72
CA PRO A 537 12.72 2.09 1.21
C PRO A 537 11.94 1.34 2.30
N PHE A 538 10.63 1.58 2.39
CA PHE A 538 9.74 0.88 3.30
C PHE A 538 9.70 -0.61 2.93
N ILE A 539 10.36 -1.47 3.70
CA ILE A 539 10.61 -2.85 3.26
C ILE A 539 9.30 -3.65 3.17
N HIS A 540 8.37 -3.36 4.07
CA HIS A 540 7.02 -3.92 4.08
C HIS A 540 6.22 -3.61 2.81
N LYS A 541 6.57 -2.53 2.08
CA LYS A 541 6.02 -2.11 0.78
C LYS A 541 7.00 -2.30 -0.40
N THR A 542 8.07 -3.07 -0.20
CA THR A 542 9.10 -3.30 -1.22
C THR A 542 9.24 -4.78 -1.62
N PHE A 543 8.88 -5.72 -0.75
CA PHE A 543 8.93 -7.15 -1.10
C PHE A 543 7.98 -8.02 -0.28
N ASN A 544 7.27 -8.92 -0.97
CA ASN A 544 6.64 -10.10 -0.40
C ASN A 544 7.09 -11.33 -1.21
N GLY A 545 7.74 -12.28 -0.54
CA GLY A 545 8.30 -13.47 -1.15
C GLY A 545 7.26 -14.43 -1.69
N ARG A 546 6.10 -14.57 -1.03
CA ARG A 546 5.00 -15.41 -1.51
C ARG A 546 4.43 -14.84 -2.80
N MET A 547 4.28 -13.51 -2.87
CA MET A 547 3.93 -12.79 -4.10
C MET A 547 5.02 -12.98 -5.19
N ALA A 548 6.30 -12.76 -4.87
CA ALA A 548 7.40 -12.91 -5.85
C ALA A 548 7.48 -14.32 -6.46
N GLN A 549 7.22 -15.37 -5.68
CA GLN A 549 7.12 -16.75 -6.18
C GLN A 549 5.87 -16.95 -7.07
N LYS A 550 4.68 -16.48 -6.67
CA LYS A 550 3.45 -16.52 -7.51
C LYS A 550 3.62 -15.76 -8.85
N LEU A 551 4.30 -14.61 -8.81
CA LEU A 551 4.62 -13.79 -9.98
C LEU A 551 5.58 -14.53 -10.93
N LEU A 552 6.67 -15.09 -10.40
CA LEU A 552 7.60 -15.88 -11.21
C LEU A 552 6.96 -17.13 -11.81
N GLU A 553 6.18 -17.88 -11.04
CA GLU A 553 5.50 -19.07 -11.54
C GLU A 553 4.57 -18.72 -12.73
N SER A 554 4.02 -17.51 -12.72
CA SER A 554 3.25 -16.98 -13.84
C SER A 554 4.11 -16.53 -15.03
N LEU A 555 5.29 -15.91 -14.81
CA LEU A 555 6.29 -15.64 -15.87
C LEU A 555 6.76 -16.95 -16.53
N GLN A 556 6.98 -18.00 -15.74
CA GLN A 556 7.38 -19.33 -16.22
C GLN A 556 6.28 -20.01 -17.05
N ARG A 557 5.00 -19.68 -16.79
CA ARG A 557 3.85 -20.03 -17.65
C ARG A 557 3.68 -19.13 -18.89
N GLY A 558 4.63 -18.22 -19.14
CA GLY A 558 4.65 -17.35 -20.32
C GLY A 558 3.88 -16.04 -20.19
N ARG A 559 3.25 -15.75 -19.03
CA ARG A 559 2.68 -14.42 -18.79
C ARG A 559 3.81 -13.38 -18.80
N GLN A 560 3.57 -12.23 -19.43
CA GLN A 560 4.55 -11.14 -19.46
C GLN A 560 4.48 -10.31 -18.17
N PRO A 561 5.47 -9.47 -17.82
CA PRO A 561 5.30 -8.51 -16.73
C PRO A 561 4.07 -7.63 -16.92
N GLU A 562 3.74 -7.26 -18.17
CA GLU A 562 2.47 -6.67 -18.61
C GLU A 562 1.29 -7.25 -17.83
N GLN A 563 1.30 -8.57 -17.62
CA GLN A 563 0.25 -9.46 -17.15
C GLN A 563 0.34 -9.84 -15.66
N LEU A 564 1.15 -9.13 -14.88
CA LEU A 564 1.49 -9.50 -13.49
C LEU A 564 1.56 -8.32 -12.50
N LEU A 565 1.61 -7.11 -13.04
CA LEU A 565 1.51 -5.86 -12.31
C LEU A 565 0.16 -5.18 -12.63
N PRO A 566 0.00 -3.87 -12.42
CA PRO A 566 -1.24 -3.16 -12.84
C PRO A 566 -1.15 -1.67 -13.31
N GLY A 567 -1.55 -1.28 -14.55
CA GLY A 567 -2.28 -0.03 -15.05
C GLY A 567 -1.57 1.29 -15.50
N PHE A 568 -2.14 2.55 -15.33
CA PHE A 568 -1.53 3.96 -15.16
C PHE A 568 -1.26 4.59 -13.66
N LYS A 569 0.00 4.76 -13.06
CA LYS A 569 0.66 4.59 -11.60
C LYS A 569 1.73 3.40 -11.03
N LEU A 570 1.62 2.01 -11.14
CA LEU A 570 2.27 0.62 -11.56
C LEU A 570 2.18 -0.30 -13.06
N PHE A 571 2.01 0.08 -14.44
CA PHE A 571 2.90 0.29 -15.77
C PHE A 571 3.88 1.57 -16.35
N ARG A 572 4.38 2.75 -15.71
CA ARG A 572 5.64 3.70 -15.58
C ARG A 572 6.72 3.63 -14.37
N LEU A 573 6.56 3.07 -13.17
CA LEU A 573 7.55 2.76 -12.10
C LEU A 573 8.70 1.69 -12.39
N PHE A 574 8.50 0.35 -12.34
CA PHE A 574 9.53 -0.70 -12.60
C PHE A 574 10.44 -0.67 -13.84
N HIS A 575 10.25 0.07 -14.94
CA HIS A 575 11.23 0.34 -16.05
C HIS A 575 11.51 1.83 -16.22
N ARG A 576 11.02 2.66 -15.30
CA ARG A 576 11.96 3.63 -14.74
C ARG A 576 13.02 2.86 -13.94
N LEU A 577 12.62 1.88 -13.13
CA LEU A 577 13.56 1.03 -12.39
C LEU A 577 14.41 0.12 -13.32
N ARG A 578 13.83 -0.72 -14.17
CA ARG A 578 14.41 -1.68 -15.15
C ARG A 578 15.21 -0.96 -16.21
N LEU A 579 14.80 0.20 -16.73
CA LEU A 579 15.72 1.00 -17.55
C LEU A 579 16.93 1.39 -16.69
N ALA A 580 16.74 2.03 -15.54
CA ALA A 580 17.85 2.39 -14.65
C ALA A 580 18.70 1.18 -14.17
N VAL A 581 18.11 0.00 -14.06
CA VAL A 581 18.67 -1.25 -13.53
C VAL A 581 19.37 -2.07 -14.62
N THR A 582 18.84 -2.10 -15.85
CA THR A 582 19.36 -2.92 -16.97
C THR A 582 20.03 -2.10 -18.08
N SER A 583 19.93 -0.76 -18.06
CA SER A 583 20.61 0.17 -18.99
C SER A 583 22.11 -0.13 -19.01
N GLY A 584 22.62 -0.58 -20.17
CA GLY A 584 24.01 -1.02 -20.36
C GLY A 584 24.39 -2.36 -19.71
N LEU A 585 23.44 -3.19 -19.25
CA LEU A 585 23.72 -4.41 -18.46
C LEU A 585 22.97 -5.68 -18.89
N LEU A 586 22.06 -5.61 -19.86
CA LEU A 586 21.26 -6.78 -20.31
C LEU A 586 22.11 -7.99 -20.72
N GLU A 587 23.31 -7.77 -21.28
CA GLU A 587 24.24 -8.83 -21.69
C GLU A 587 24.80 -9.67 -20.52
N LYS A 588 24.71 -9.18 -19.28
CA LYS A 588 25.14 -9.91 -18.07
C LYS A 588 24.07 -10.86 -17.52
N MET A 589 22.86 -10.85 -18.09
CA MET A 589 21.71 -11.61 -17.59
C MET A 589 21.50 -12.92 -18.35
N VAL A 590 20.92 -13.92 -17.66
CA VAL A 590 20.59 -15.21 -18.28
C VAL A 590 19.19 -15.15 -18.91
N SER A 591 19.08 -15.66 -20.13
CA SER A 591 17.83 -15.83 -20.88
C SER A 591 17.65 -17.30 -21.30
N VAL A 592 16.55 -17.93 -20.87
CA VAL A 592 16.27 -19.34 -21.18
C VAL A 592 15.75 -19.49 -22.61
N LYS A 593 16.51 -20.18 -23.47
CA LYS A 593 16.03 -20.61 -24.79
C LYS A 593 15.20 -21.88 -24.69
N ASN A 594 13.91 -21.78 -25.01
CA ASN A 594 13.03 -22.94 -25.20
C ASN A 594 13.66 -23.93 -26.18
N HIS A 595 13.78 -25.20 -25.78
CA HIS A 595 14.28 -26.26 -26.64
C HIS A 595 13.18 -26.71 -27.61
N GLY A 596 13.31 -26.30 -28.88
CA GLY A 596 12.34 -26.60 -29.93
C GLY A 596 12.44 -28.01 -30.54
N ASP A 597 11.51 -28.29 -31.44
CA ASP A 597 11.33 -29.57 -32.13
C ASP A 597 12.60 -30.22 -32.70
N LYS A 598 12.64 -31.56 -32.62
CA LYS A 598 13.44 -32.39 -33.53
C LYS A 598 12.58 -33.46 -34.20
N LYS A 599 12.71 -33.54 -35.53
CA LYS A 599 11.85 -34.37 -36.40
C LYS A 599 12.12 -35.87 -36.25
N ARG A 600 11.02 -36.63 -36.42
CA ARG A 600 10.90 -38.09 -36.64
C ARG A 600 12.14 -38.81 -37.22
N VAL A 601 12.40 -40.01 -36.68
CA VAL A 601 12.82 -41.18 -37.47
C VAL A 601 11.88 -42.35 -37.13
N ARG A 602 11.46 -43.14 -38.13
CA ARG A 602 10.57 -44.31 -37.97
C ARG A 602 11.38 -45.60 -37.78
N LYS A 603 10.82 -46.54 -37.01
CA LYS A 603 10.72 -47.95 -37.46
C LYS A 603 9.44 -48.59 -36.92
N THR A 604 8.93 -49.59 -37.63
CA THR A 604 7.54 -50.07 -37.55
C THR A 604 7.45 -51.58 -37.35
N SER A 605 6.25 -52.04 -36.96
CA SER A 605 5.72 -53.43 -36.94
C SER A 605 5.66 -54.10 -35.55
N LYS A 606 4.65 -54.92 -35.21
CA LYS A 606 3.54 -55.47 -36.04
C LYS A 606 2.31 -55.96 -35.22
N GLN A 607 1.14 -55.95 -35.87
CA GLN A 607 -0.04 -56.86 -35.73
C GLN A 607 -0.91 -56.92 -34.43
N ASN A 608 -2.06 -56.21 -34.52
CA ASN A 608 -3.44 -56.73 -34.67
C ASN A 608 -4.18 -57.63 -33.62
N ALA A 609 -5.40 -57.15 -33.30
CA ALA A 609 -6.69 -57.87 -33.12
C ALA A 609 -6.95 -58.62 -31.78
N ALA A 610 -8.20 -58.80 -31.31
CA ALA A 610 -9.51 -58.56 -31.94
C ALA A 610 -10.67 -58.15 -30.97
N SER A 611 -11.64 -57.39 -31.51
CA SER A 611 -13.12 -57.52 -31.36
C SER A 611 -13.88 -57.56 -29.99
N ARG A 612 -14.84 -56.61 -29.88
CA ARG A 612 -16.32 -56.78 -29.70
C ARG A 612 -17.06 -56.63 -28.34
N GLU A 613 -17.93 -55.60 -28.35
CA GLU A 613 -19.41 -55.58 -28.11
C GLU A 613 -20.08 -55.64 -26.69
N THR A 614 -20.90 -54.58 -26.46
CA THR A 614 -22.29 -54.52 -25.90
C THR A 614 -22.66 -54.38 -24.39
N SER A 615 -23.43 -53.30 -24.14
CA SER A 615 -24.76 -53.18 -23.48
C SER A 615 -24.97 -52.87 -21.96
N SER A 616 -25.91 -51.91 -21.73
CA SER A 616 -26.83 -51.67 -20.57
C SER A 616 -26.25 -51.43 -19.15
N ALA A 617 -26.54 -50.31 -18.45
CA ALA A 617 -27.80 -49.84 -17.79
C ALA A 617 -27.98 -50.44 -16.35
N ASP A 618 -28.67 -49.85 -15.36
CA ASP A 618 -29.50 -48.63 -15.26
C ASP A 618 -29.65 -48.13 -13.77
N GLU A 619 -30.51 -47.14 -13.53
CA GLU A 619 -31.30 -46.84 -12.31
C GLU A 619 -30.77 -46.03 -11.07
N MET A 620 -31.74 -45.31 -10.48
CA MET A 620 -31.84 -44.54 -9.22
C MET A 620 -32.91 -45.24 -8.30
N PRO A 621 -33.31 -44.85 -7.05
CA PRO A 621 -33.38 -43.50 -6.44
C PRO A 621 -33.21 -43.42 -4.88
N GLY A 622 -33.58 -42.29 -4.23
CA GLY A 622 -33.66 -42.23 -2.75
C GLY A 622 -34.12 -40.92 -2.06
N ASN A 623 -35.44 -40.73 -1.89
CA ASN A 623 -36.17 -39.85 -0.95
C ASN A 623 -35.58 -39.72 0.49
N ARG A 624 -35.89 -38.76 1.40
CA ARG A 624 -36.93 -37.69 1.53
C ARG A 624 -36.59 -36.78 2.75
N PHE A 625 -36.95 -35.49 2.73
CA PHE A 625 -37.95 -34.83 3.62
C PHE A 625 -37.97 -33.30 3.38
N SER A 626 -38.96 -32.58 3.95
CA SER A 626 -39.42 -31.29 3.43
C SER A 626 -40.20 -30.43 4.46
N VAL A 627 -40.79 -29.34 3.94
CA VAL A 627 -41.96 -28.55 4.42
C VAL A 627 -41.69 -27.26 5.22
N LEU A 628 -42.51 -26.24 4.91
CA LEU A 628 -42.79 -24.94 5.58
C LEU A 628 -41.82 -23.77 5.29
N CYS A 629 -42.30 -22.58 4.88
CA CYS A 629 -43.61 -22.26 4.27
C CYS A 629 -43.57 -20.93 3.48
N ASN A 630 -44.43 -20.80 2.45
CA ASN A 630 -44.59 -19.58 1.66
C ASN A 630 -45.45 -18.51 2.39
N VAL A 631 -45.24 -17.24 2.06
CA VAL A 631 -46.33 -16.31 1.73
C VAL A 631 -45.96 -15.56 0.44
N GLU A 632 -46.83 -15.58 -0.55
CA GLU A 632 -46.71 -14.79 -1.79
C GLU A 632 -47.55 -13.52 -1.70
N VAL A 633 -47.18 -12.48 -2.47
CA VAL A 633 -48.15 -11.53 -3.06
C VAL A 633 -47.85 -11.42 -4.55
N GLN A 634 -48.90 -11.36 -5.38
CA GLN A 634 -48.82 -11.76 -6.80
C GLN A 634 -48.60 -10.61 -7.78
N ARG A 635 -48.10 -10.98 -8.97
CA ARG A 635 -47.77 -10.09 -10.10
C ARG A 635 -49.02 -9.46 -10.74
N GLY A 636 -48.96 -8.14 -10.97
CA GLY A 636 -49.58 -7.52 -12.15
C GLY A 636 -48.64 -7.60 -13.36
N LYS A 637 -49.16 -7.78 -14.57
CA LYS A 637 -48.38 -7.71 -15.83
C LYS A 637 -48.84 -6.52 -16.67
N LEU A 638 -47.91 -5.70 -17.18
CA LEU A 638 -47.58 -5.62 -18.63
C LEU A 638 -46.67 -4.42 -18.97
N GLN A 639 -45.70 -4.70 -19.85
CA GLN A 639 -45.00 -3.79 -20.78
C GLN A 639 -44.00 -2.72 -20.24
N SER A 640 -42.81 -2.76 -20.86
CA SER A 640 -41.76 -1.73 -20.97
C SER A 640 -41.28 -1.00 -19.70
N PRO A 641 -40.15 -1.42 -19.09
CA PRO A 641 -39.28 -0.46 -18.41
C PRO A 641 -38.59 0.45 -19.44
N THR A 642 -38.58 1.76 -19.21
CA THR A 642 -37.60 2.67 -19.83
C THR A 642 -36.24 2.43 -19.17
N PRO A 643 -35.12 2.44 -19.92
CA PRO A 643 -33.86 1.92 -19.41
C PRO A 643 -33.15 2.88 -18.46
N LEU A 644 -32.76 2.39 -17.28
CA LEU A 644 -31.42 2.69 -16.74
C LEU A 644 -30.42 2.42 -17.87
N MET A 645 -29.49 3.35 -18.14
CA MET A 645 -28.62 3.29 -19.32
C MET A 645 -27.94 1.92 -19.46
N GLU A 646 -28.44 1.12 -20.41
CA GLU A 646 -27.81 -0.14 -20.81
C GLU A 646 -26.60 0.20 -21.69
N MET A 647 -25.50 0.60 -21.04
CA MET A 647 -24.20 0.70 -21.67
C MET A 647 -23.62 -0.71 -21.85
N GLY A 648 -23.03 -0.94 -23.03
CA GLY A 648 -22.65 -2.26 -23.52
C GLY A 648 -23.82 -3.08 -24.09
N VAL A 649 -23.84 -4.39 -23.86
CA VAL A 649 -24.82 -5.32 -24.44
C VAL A 649 -26.24 -5.16 -23.87
N ARG A 650 -27.15 -4.70 -24.72
CA ARG A 650 -28.54 -4.37 -24.35
C ARG A 650 -29.29 -5.57 -23.78
N GLY A 651 -29.73 -5.42 -22.54
CA GLY A 651 -30.45 -6.42 -21.76
C GLY A 651 -29.59 -7.52 -21.16
N LEU A 652 -28.25 -7.49 -21.24
CA LEU A 652 -27.41 -8.61 -20.77
C LEU A 652 -27.46 -8.78 -19.25
N THR A 653 -27.15 -7.74 -18.47
CA THR A 653 -27.14 -7.81 -16.99
C THR A 653 -28.48 -8.33 -16.46
N SER A 654 -29.58 -7.71 -16.88
CA SER A 654 -30.92 -8.09 -16.48
C SER A 654 -31.40 -9.42 -17.11
N TYR A 655 -30.80 -9.90 -18.21
CA TYR A 655 -31.08 -11.25 -18.72
C TYR A 655 -30.50 -12.32 -17.81
N LEU A 656 -29.26 -12.10 -17.33
CA LEU A 656 -28.61 -13.01 -16.41
C LEU A 656 -29.33 -13.02 -15.06
N GLU A 657 -29.76 -11.87 -14.54
CA GLU A 657 -30.56 -11.81 -13.31
C GLU A 657 -31.91 -12.55 -13.42
N GLU A 658 -32.62 -12.42 -14.53
CA GLU A 658 -33.92 -13.09 -14.76
C GLU A 658 -33.79 -14.58 -15.07
N SER A 659 -32.83 -14.97 -15.92
CA SER A 659 -32.79 -16.27 -16.62
C SER A 659 -31.61 -17.16 -16.22
N ALA A 660 -30.62 -16.58 -15.53
CA ALA A 660 -29.44 -17.29 -15.04
C ALA A 660 -28.92 -16.70 -13.71
N PRO A 661 -29.75 -16.51 -12.65
CA PRO A 661 -29.31 -15.88 -11.40
C PRO A 661 -28.24 -16.69 -10.65
N PHE A 662 -28.10 -17.97 -11.01
CA PHE A 662 -27.05 -18.91 -10.60
C PHE A 662 -25.73 -18.76 -11.39
N LEU A 663 -25.72 -17.95 -12.45
CA LEU A 663 -24.50 -17.59 -13.17
C LEU A 663 -23.77 -16.50 -12.39
N GLY A 664 -22.44 -16.54 -12.48
CA GLY A 664 -21.58 -15.82 -11.55
C GLY A 664 -21.47 -16.56 -10.22
N ARG A 665 -20.31 -16.44 -9.58
CA ARG A 665 -19.94 -17.17 -8.38
C ARG A 665 -19.88 -16.19 -7.22
N LEU A 666 -20.52 -16.51 -6.09
CA LEU A 666 -20.30 -15.73 -4.88
C LEU A 666 -18.85 -15.95 -4.43
N ILE A 667 -18.10 -14.86 -4.33
CA ILE A 667 -16.72 -14.82 -3.84
C ILE A 667 -16.63 -13.80 -2.70
N GLU A 668 -15.62 -13.99 -1.86
CA GLU A 668 -15.12 -13.00 -0.91
C GLU A 668 -13.87 -12.39 -1.58
N LEU A 669 -13.84 -11.07 -1.80
CA LEU A 669 -12.89 -10.43 -2.71
C LEU A 669 -11.51 -10.27 -2.04
N ARG A 670 -10.54 -11.11 -2.44
CA ARG A 670 -9.24 -11.21 -1.74
C ARG A 670 -8.00 -11.31 -2.60
N ASP A 671 -6.87 -10.83 -2.05
CA ASP A 671 -5.49 -11.10 -2.53
C ASP A 671 -5.31 -10.95 -4.06
N THR A 672 -6.05 -10.03 -4.65
CA THR A 672 -6.24 -9.90 -6.10
C THR A 672 -6.08 -8.45 -6.51
N LYS A 673 -5.75 -8.24 -7.78
CA LYS A 673 -6.00 -6.93 -8.38
C LYS A 673 -7.48 -6.77 -8.67
N LEU A 674 -7.92 -5.52 -8.73
CA LEU A 674 -9.25 -5.13 -9.15
C LEU A 674 -9.11 -3.83 -9.95
N ILE A 675 -9.36 -3.87 -11.25
CA ILE A 675 -9.48 -2.60 -11.97
C ILE A 675 -10.85 -2.06 -11.68
N ILE A 676 -10.89 -0.83 -11.19
CA ILE A 676 -12.13 -0.17 -10.88
C ILE A 676 -12.32 0.94 -11.89
N ASP A 677 -13.43 0.88 -12.59
CA ASP A 677 -13.95 2.01 -13.34
C ASP A 677 -14.25 3.14 -12.34
N GLY A 678 -13.41 4.18 -12.38
CA GLY A 678 -13.40 5.24 -11.37
C GLY A 678 -14.64 6.11 -11.41
N ASP A 679 -15.20 6.30 -12.61
CA ASP A 679 -16.40 7.10 -12.82
C ASP A 679 -17.66 6.31 -12.39
N ASN A 680 -17.77 5.01 -12.72
CA ASN A 680 -18.81 4.15 -12.14
C ASN A 680 -18.69 3.98 -10.63
N LEU A 681 -17.47 3.84 -10.07
CA LEU A 681 -17.28 3.78 -8.62
C LEU A 681 -17.74 5.06 -7.94
N CYS A 682 -17.36 6.22 -8.46
CA CYS A 682 -17.81 7.49 -7.93
C CYS A 682 -19.34 7.58 -7.94
N ASN A 683 -19.99 7.18 -9.04
CA ASN A 683 -21.45 7.14 -9.14
C ASN A 683 -22.08 6.23 -8.09
N TYR A 684 -21.57 5.00 -7.95
CA TYR A 684 -22.04 4.01 -6.99
C TYR A 684 -21.86 4.48 -5.53
N LEU A 685 -20.64 4.86 -5.13
CA LEU A 685 -20.36 5.29 -3.76
C LEU A 685 -21.13 6.55 -3.35
N TYR A 686 -21.44 7.42 -4.30
CA TYR A 686 -22.24 8.60 -4.01
C TYR A 686 -23.73 8.25 -3.83
N LYS A 687 -24.27 7.41 -4.72
CA LYS A 687 -25.68 6.99 -4.71
C LYS A 687 -26.03 6.10 -3.50
N GLU A 688 -25.30 5.00 -3.30
CA GLU A 688 -25.63 3.99 -2.26
C GLU A 688 -25.50 4.54 -0.82
N ASN A 689 -24.78 5.65 -0.64
CA ASN A 689 -24.66 6.32 0.65
C ASN A 689 -25.70 7.44 0.88
N GLY A 690 -26.69 7.58 -0.01
CA GLY A 690 -27.82 8.50 0.14
C GLY A 690 -27.42 9.98 0.16
N PHE A 691 -26.36 10.35 -0.54
CA PHE A 691 -25.90 11.73 -0.61
C PHE A 691 -26.77 12.57 -1.56
N ASP A 692 -27.28 13.70 -1.08
CA ASP A 692 -28.11 14.61 -1.87
C ASP A 692 -27.25 15.43 -2.85
N CYS A 693 -27.27 15.05 -4.13
CA CYS A 693 -26.53 15.72 -5.20
C CYS A 693 -27.05 17.13 -5.54
N ARG A 694 -28.30 17.48 -5.23
CA ARG A 694 -28.89 18.79 -5.58
C ARG A 694 -28.12 19.95 -4.95
N CYS A 695 -27.65 19.77 -3.72
CA CYS A 695 -26.89 20.79 -2.98
C CYS A 695 -25.44 20.99 -3.48
N GLY A 696 -24.98 20.26 -4.51
CA GLY A 696 -23.64 20.45 -5.08
C GLY A 696 -22.49 19.72 -4.37
N GLY A 697 -22.75 18.76 -3.47
CA GLY A 697 -21.70 17.85 -2.95
C GLY A 697 -21.45 17.87 -1.45
N GLN A 698 -21.64 16.73 -0.78
CA GLN A 698 -21.19 16.47 0.60
C GLN A 698 -19.74 15.94 0.61
N TYR A 699 -18.78 16.74 0.15
CA TYR A 699 -17.43 16.27 -0.21
C TYR A 699 -16.62 15.65 0.94
N GLU A 700 -16.88 16.02 2.19
CA GLU A 700 -16.15 15.52 3.38
C GLU A 700 -16.75 14.22 3.94
N GLU A 701 -18.02 13.96 3.67
CA GLU A 701 -18.74 12.73 3.94
C GLU A 701 -18.48 11.72 2.82
N PHE A 702 -18.52 12.15 1.56
CA PHE A 702 -18.11 11.35 0.40
C PHE A 702 -16.63 10.95 0.49
N TYR A 703 -15.72 11.86 0.86
CA TYR A 703 -14.32 11.52 1.12
C TYR A 703 -14.15 10.41 2.16
N LYS A 704 -14.94 10.41 3.24
CA LYS A 704 -14.90 9.33 4.25
C LYS A 704 -15.44 8.01 3.70
N LYS A 705 -16.46 8.03 2.84
CA LYS A 705 -16.97 6.82 2.20
C LYS A 705 -16.02 6.26 1.14
N VAL A 706 -15.33 7.13 0.39
CA VAL A 706 -14.21 6.75 -0.48
C VAL A 706 -13.07 6.16 0.35
N LEU A 707 -12.66 6.79 1.46
CA LEU A 707 -11.66 6.21 2.36
C LEU A 707 -12.10 4.85 2.91
N LEU A 708 -13.31 4.73 3.45
CA LEU A 708 -13.82 3.46 4.00
C LEU A 708 -13.90 2.36 2.95
N PHE A 709 -14.34 2.68 1.72
CA PHE A 709 -14.37 1.73 0.61
C PHE A 709 -12.96 1.25 0.23
N PHE A 710 -11.98 2.15 0.08
CA PHE A 710 -10.61 1.74 -0.23
C PHE A 710 -9.88 1.12 0.96
N ASP A 711 -10.18 1.52 2.20
CA ASP A 711 -9.67 0.84 3.39
C ASP A 711 -10.27 -0.56 3.55
N ALA A 712 -11.51 -0.78 3.09
CA ALA A 712 -12.18 -2.07 3.00
C ALA A 712 -11.62 -2.92 1.86
N LEU A 713 -11.56 -2.46 0.60
CA LEU A 713 -10.87 -3.21 -0.47
C LEU A 713 -9.44 -3.58 -0.07
N LYS A 714 -8.71 -2.64 0.52
CA LYS A 714 -7.44 -2.91 1.16
C LYS A 714 -7.56 -3.93 2.30
N SER A 715 -8.64 -3.92 3.13
CA SER A 715 -8.95 -4.81 4.30
C SER A 715 -9.04 -6.29 3.98
N LYS A 716 -9.12 -6.63 2.69
CA LYS A 716 -9.09 -7.99 2.17
C LYS A 716 -8.01 -8.21 1.09
N GLY A 717 -7.13 -7.23 0.87
CA GLY A 717 -5.97 -7.32 -0.03
C GLY A 717 -6.29 -7.13 -1.52
N VAL A 718 -7.27 -6.29 -1.83
CA VAL A 718 -7.75 -6.03 -3.19
C VAL A 718 -7.03 -4.81 -3.80
N GLU A 719 -5.93 -5.07 -4.51
CA GLU A 719 -5.10 -4.07 -5.18
C GLU A 719 -5.88 -3.31 -6.26
N SER A 720 -6.28 -2.07 -5.98
CA SER A 720 -7.32 -1.41 -6.76
C SER A 720 -6.78 -0.42 -7.78
N PHE A 721 -7.38 -0.41 -8.96
CA PHE A 721 -6.90 0.40 -10.08
C PHE A 721 -8.01 1.23 -10.64
N VAL A 722 -8.21 2.35 -9.95
CA VAL A 722 -9.15 3.41 -10.31
C VAL A 722 -8.69 4.06 -11.62
N VAL A 723 -9.34 3.68 -12.72
CA VAL A 723 -9.14 4.29 -14.03
C VAL A 723 -10.31 5.22 -14.29
N PHE A 724 -10.01 6.50 -14.46
CA PHE A 724 -10.97 7.51 -14.89
C PHE A 724 -10.90 7.71 -16.40
N ASP A 725 -12.01 8.17 -16.98
CA ASP A 725 -12.15 8.42 -18.41
C ASP A 725 -11.05 9.32 -19.00
N GLY A 726 -10.67 9.00 -20.24
CA GLY A 726 -9.63 9.67 -21.00
C GLY A 726 -10.07 11.01 -21.61
N ALA A 727 -9.09 11.76 -22.13
CA ALA A 727 -9.33 12.90 -22.99
C ALA A 727 -9.88 12.47 -24.36
N TYR A 728 -10.61 13.36 -25.02
CA TYR A 728 -11.19 13.08 -26.34
C TYR A 728 -10.09 12.97 -27.40
N ASP A 729 -10.17 11.94 -28.23
CA ASP A 729 -9.47 11.88 -29.51
C ASP A 729 -10.17 12.79 -30.55
N ARG A 730 -9.51 13.05 -31.68
CA ARG A 730 -10.07 13.82 -32.80
C ARG A 730 -11.09 13.08 -33.64
N SER A 731 -11.25 11.77 -33.46
CA SER A 731 -12.21 11.01 -34.25
C SER A 731 -13.64 11.33 -33.81
N ASP A 732 -14.38 12.03 -34.68
CA ASP A 732 -15.79 12.39 -34.48
C ASP A 732 -16.75 11.17 -34.35
N LYS A 733 -16.21 9.94 -34.40
CA LYS A 733 -16.94 8.67 -34.27
C LYS A 733 -17.81 8.58 -33.01
N LYS A 734 -17.35 9.11 -31.87
CA LYS A 734 -18.12 9.13 -30.60
C LYS A 734 -18.80 10.47 -30.32
N LEU A 735 -18.78 11.43 -31.26
CA LEU A 735 -19.31 12.79 -31.06
C LEU A 735 -20.84 12.77 -30.81
N GLU A 736 -21.61 12.01 -31.59
CA GLU A 736 -23.06 11.89 -31.40
C GLU A 736 -23.41 11.28 -30.03
N ILE A 737 -22.60 10.32 -29.57
CA ILE A 737 -22.75 9.69 -28.24
C ILE A 737 -22.44 10.71 -27.13
N GLN A 738 -21.40 11.53 -27.28
CA GLN A 738 -21.04 12.58 -26.31
C GLN A 738 -22.11 13.68 -26.24
N ILE A 739 -22.65 14.11 -27.39
CA ILE A 739 -23.79 15.04 -27.45
C ILE A 739 -24.99 14.43 -26.72
N LYS A 740 -25.34 13.17 -27.01
CA LYS A 740 -26.46 12.50 -26.36
C LYS A 740 -26.26 12.34 -24.85
N ARG A 741 -25.09 11.88 -24.39
CA ARG A 741 -24.77 11.78 -22.94
C ARG A 741 -24.83 13.14 -22.26
N THR A 742 -24.43 14.22 -22.94
CA THR A 742 -24.55 15.58 -22.39
C THR A 742 -26.02 16.03 -22.32
N GLN A 743 -26.85 15.65 -23.29
CA GLN A 743 -28.29 15.91 -23.29
C GLN A 743 -29.01 15.12 -22.18
N ASP A 744 -28.76 13.80 -22.08
CA ASP A 744 -29.31 12.94 -21.03
C ASP A 744 -28.93 13.47 -19.62
N ARG A 745 -27.76 14.12 -19.47
CA ARG A 745 -27.35 14.82 -18.23
C ARG A 745 -28.09 16.15 -18.01
N ILE A 746 -28.39 16.93 -19.03
CA ILE A 746 -29.23 18.14 -18.92
C ILE A 746 -30.63 17.75 -18.44
N ASP A 747 -31.24 16.76 -19.09
CA ASP A 747 -32.55 16.21 -18.75
C ASP A 747 -32.60 15.66 -17.30
N THR A 748 -31.48 15.16 -16.78
CA THR A 748 -31.36 14.67 -15.40
C THR A 748 -31.15 15.81 -14.40
N ALA A 749 -30.36 16.83 -14.76
CA ALA A 749 -30.21 18.05 -13.96
C ALA A 749 -31.55 18.77 -13.76
N ASP A 750 -32.37 18.85 -14.81
CA ASP A 750 -33.70 19.46 -14.79
C ASP A 750 -34.61 18.83 -13.74
N ARG A 751 -34.71 17.50 -13.77
CA ARG A 751 -35.58 16.71 -12.87
C ARG A 751 -35.12 16.80 -11.41
N LEU A 752 -33.81 16.80 -11.19
CA LEU A 752 -33.21 17.03 -9.86
C LEU A 752 -33.50 18.44 -9.33
N PHE A 753 -33.42 19.44 -10.19
CA PHE A 753 -33.72 20.84 -9.86
C PHE A 753 -35.22 21.03 -9.54
N LYS A 754 -36.10 20.40 -10.32
CA LYS A 754 -37.56 20.37 -10.14
C LYS A 754 -38.04 19.43 -9.03
N ASN A 755 -37.15 18.66 -8.42
CA ASN A 755 -37.48 17.65 -7.41
C ASN A 755 -38.49 16.59 -7.90
N GLU A 756 -38.36 16.17 -9.16
CA GLU A 756 -39.14 15.06 -9.72
C GLU A 756 -38.55 13.70 -9.31
N THR A 757 -39.42 12.69 -9.10
CA THR A 757 -39.04 11.28 -8.93
C THR A 757 -39.35 10.51 -10.22
N SER A 758 -38.59 9.46 -10.53
CA SER A 758 -38.88 8.66 -11.74
C SER A 758 -40.22 7.90 -11.63
N ALA A 759 -40.76 7.47 -12.76
CA ALA A 759 -42.02 6.73 -12.82
C ALA A 759 -42.00 5.37 -12.09
N ASN A 760 -40.82 4.85 -11.77
CA ASN A 760 -40.63 3.60 -11.00
C ASN A 760 -40.49 3.84 -9.49
N GLY A 761 -40.32 5.10 -9.06
CA GLY A 761 -39.99 5.48 -7.68
C GLY A 761 -38.49 5.67 -7.43
N ASP A 762 -37.60 5.35 -8.38
CA ASP A 762 -36.16 5.63 -8.25
C ASP A 762 -35.88 7.14 -8.23
N GLU A 763 -34.96 7.57 -7.37
CA GLU A 763 -34.42 8.94 -7.39
C GLU A 763 -33.47 9.15 -8.57
N TYR A 764 -33.54 10.33 -9.21
CA TYR A 764 -32.57 10.74 -10.22
C TYR A 764 -31.20 11.01 -9.59
N PHE A 765 -30.14 10.90 -10.39
CA PHE A 765 -28.77 11.06 -9.90
C PHE A 765 -27.84 11.70 -10.94
N LEU A 766 -27.02 12.67 -10.49
CA LEU A 766 -26.06 13.38 -11.34
C LEU A 766 -24.76 13.64 -10.58
N LEU A 767 -23.68 12.99 -11.01
CA LEU A 767 -22.31 13.25 -10.54
C LEU A 767 -21.56 14.15 -11.55
N PRO A 768 -20.61 15.00 -11.13
CA PRO A 768 -19.95 15.96 -12.04
C PRO A 768 -19.04 15.40 -13.15
N LEU A 769 -18.99 14.08 -13.41
CA LEU A 769 -18.03 13.43 -14.33
C LEU A 769 -18.68 12.75 -15.53
N LEU A 770 -17.96 12.80 -16.65
CA LEU A 770 -17.86 11.81 -17.75
C LEU A 770 -16.81 12.36 -18.75
N ALA A 771 -16.04 11.50 -19.41
CA ALA A 771 -15.24 11.89 -20.57
C ALA A 771 -15.19 10.77 -21.62
N ASN A 772 -14.02 10.32 -22.06
CA ASN A 772 -13.89 9.27 -23.07
C ASN A 772 -13.68 7.90 -22.41
N GLU A 773 -14.62 6.98 -22.64
CA GLU A 773 -14.66 5.58 -22.16
C GLU A 773 -13.27 4.96 -22.01
N ALA A 774 -12.90 4.68 -20.77
CA ALA A 774 -11.71 3.91 -20.47
C ALA A 774 -11.86 2.40 -20.76
N ASP A 775 -13.02 1.91 -21.20
CA ASP A 775 -13.36 0.47 -21.20
C ASP A 775 -12.43 -0.43 -22.05
N PRO A 776 -12.03 -0.08 -23.29
CA PRO A 776 -11.08 -0.89 -24.05
C PRO A 776 -9.70 -0.93 -23.38
N ASP A 777 -9.33 0.16 -22.70
CA ASP A 777 -8.13 0.23 -21.91
C ASP A 777 -8.29 -0.63 -20.64
N ILE A 778 -9.31 -0.43 -19.79
CA ILE A 778 -9.66 -1.25 -18.61
C ILE A 778 -9.73 -2.74 -18.95
N ALA A 779 -10.29 -3.10 -20.11
CA ALA A 779 -10.32 -4.47 -20.60
C ALA A 779 -8.92 -4.98 -21.01
N SER A 780 -8.07 -4.14 -21.59
CA SER A 780 -6.63 -4.43 -21.82
C SER A 780 -5.88 -4.67 -20.51
N LEU A 781 -6.08 -3.78 -19.55
CA LEU A 781 -5.56 -3.87 -18.19
C LEU A 781 -5.96 -5.22 -17.56
N ALA A 782 -7.26 -5.56 -17.60
CA ALA A 782 -7.80 -6.72 -16.90
C ALA A 782 -7.51 -8.05 -17.61
N LYS A 783 -7.54 -8.07 -18.94
CA LYS A 783 -7.12 -9.19 -19.79
C LYS A 783 -5.67 -9.54 -19.53
N ASP A 784 -4.80 -8.54 -19.45
CA ASP A 784 -3.39 -8.78 -19.20
C ASP A 784 -3.19 -9.35 -17.79
N TRP A 785 -3.63 -8.68 -16.73
CA TRP A 785 -3.31 -9.16 -15.36
C TRP A 785 -4.12 -10.39 -14.95
N ALA A 786 -5.12 -10.76 -15.76
CA ALA A 786 -6.15 -11.74 -15.46
C ALA A 786 -6.78 -11.49 -14.08
N CYS A 787 -7.17 -10.23 -13.86
CA CYS A 787 -7.78 -9.76 -12.62
C CYS A 787 -9.18 -9.19 -12.87
N PRO A 788 -10.06 -9.18 -11.85
CA PRO A 788 -11.42 -8.68 -12.02
C PRO A 788 -11.50 -7.20 -12.41
N VAL A 789 -12.57 -6.86 -13.14
CA VAL A 789 -13.06 -5.49 -13.29
C VAL A 789 -14.25 -5.27 -12.35
N LEU A 790 -14.22 -4.19 -11.59
CA LEU A 790 -15.37 -3.65 -10.85
C LEU A 790 -15.92 -2.43 -11.61
N SER A 791 -17.10 -2.59 -12.20
CA SER A 791 -17.89 -1.55 -12.86
C SER A 791 -19.37 -1.94 -12.79
N ASN A 792 -20.28 -1.16 -13.37
CA ASN A 792 -21.62 -1.63 -13.73
C ASN A 792 -21.79 -1.80 -15.27
N ASP A 793 -20.78 -1.47 -16.08
CA ASP A 793 -20.87 -1.63 -17.53
C ASP A 793 -20.95 -3.10 -17.96
N SER A 794 -21.84 -3.40 -18.91
CA SER A 794 -22.12 -4.78 -19.33
C SER A 794 -21.19 -5.32 -20.41
N ASP A 795 -20.37 -4.49 -21.07
CA ASP A 795 -19.38 -5.00 -22.05
C ASP A 795 -18.24 -5.78 -21.37
N PHE A 796 -18.01 -5.61 -20.07
CA PHE A 796 -17.05 -6.42 -19.30
C PHE A 796 -17.47 -7.90 -19.14
N PHE A 797 -18.74 -8.26 -19.40
CA PHE A 797 -19.14 -9.67 -19.59
C PHE A 797 -18.56 -10.28 -20.89
N ILE A 798 -18.23 -9.46 -21.89
CA ILE A 798 -17.90 -9.86 -23.26
C ILE A 798 -16.41 -9.71 -23.58
N PHE A 799 -15.80 -8.61 -23.12
CA PHE A 799 -14.36 -8.39 -23.16
C PHE A 799 -13.59 -9.60 -22.60
N ASP A 800 -12.33 -9.79 -23.03
CA ASP A 800 -11.47 -10.91 -22.61
C ASP A 800 -10.90 -10.75 -21.18
N VAL A 801 -11.75 -10.32 -20.24
CA VAL A 801 -11.45 -10.09 -18.82
C VAL A 801 -11.29 -11.45 -18.10
N LYS A 802 -10.09 -12.00 -18.20
CA LYS A 802 -9.77 -13.35 -17.68
C LYS A 802 -9.90 -13.49 -16.16
N GLY A 803 -9.82 -12.39 -15.42
CA GLY A 803 -10.08 -12.39 -13.98
C GLY A 803 -11.56 -12.37 -13.59
N GLY A 804 -12.47 -12.12 -14.55
CA GLY A 804 -13.92 -12.02 -14.33
C GLY A 804 -14.45 -10.58 -14.22
N PHE A 805 -15.76 -10.40 -14.35
CA PHE A 805 -16.45 -9.13 -14.16
C PHE A 805 -17.24 -9.15 -12.84
N ILE A 806 -17.21 -8.04 -12.11
CA ILE A 806 -17.91 -7.84 -10.84
C ILE A 806 -18.81 -6.61 -10.99
N PRO A 807 -20.15 -6.78 -11.00
CA PRO A 807 -21.07 -5.66 -10.92
C PRO A 807 -20.98 -4.97 -9.55
N LEU A 808 -20.77 -3.65 -9.53
CA LEU A 808 -20.84 -2.82 -8.32
C LEU A 808 -22.18 -2.99 -7.58
N SER A 809 -23.29 -3.15 -8.32
CA SER A 809 -24.61 -3.47 -7.77
C SER A 809 -24.69 -4.77 -6.96
N SER A 810 -23.70 -5.66 -7.11
CA SER A 810 -23.59 -6.93 -6.38
C SER A 810 -22.47 -6.92 -5.33
N PHE A 811 -21.97 -5.75 -4.95
CA PHE A 811 -20.80 -5.60 -4.08
C PHE A 811 -21.20 -5.20 -2.65
N ASP A 812 -21.09 -6.13 -1.70
CA ASP A 812 -21.23 -5.82 -0.27
C ASP A 812 -19.91 -5.18 0.23
N VAL A 813 -19.92 -3.89 0.58
CA VAL A 813 -18.71 -3.14 0.99
C VAL A 813 -18.25 -3.50 2.42
N ASP A 814 -19.13 -4.00 3.28
CA ASP A 814 -18.80 -4.30 4.68
C ASP A 814 -18.22 -5.72 4.83
N GLN A 815 -18.68 -6.67 4.02
CA GLN A 815 -18.19 -8.06 3.99
C GLN A 815 -17.16 -8.32 2.87
N LEU A 816 -17.18 -7.50 1.81
CA LEU A 816 -16.52 -7.71 0.51
C LEU A 816 -16.91 -9.02 -0.18
N THR A 817 -18.16 -9.44 0.04
CA THR A 817 -18.76 -10.53 -0.72
C THR A 817 -19.41 -9.99 -1.99
N THR A 818 -19.24 -10.71 -3.11
CA THR A 818 -19.76 -10.27 -4.40
C THR A 818 -19.89 -11.41 -5.41
N ARG A 819 -20.64 -11.19 -6.49
CA ARG A 819 -20.91 -12.20 -7.52
C ARG A 819 -20.04 -11.93 -8.76
N ILE A 820 -18.96 -12.69 -8.91
CA ILE A 820 -18.04 -12.57 -10.05
C ILE A 820 -18.49 -13.45 -11.23
N PHE A 821 -18.49 -12.89 -12.43
CA PHE A 821 -18.91 -13.56 -13.66
C PHE A 821 -17.70 -13.84 -14.56
N TYR A 822 -17.61 -15.06 -15.09
CA TYR A 822 -16.54 -15.44 -16.02
C TYR A 822 -17.06 -15.59 -17.44
N ARG A 823 -16.34 -14.99 -18.38
CA ARG A 823 -16.53 -15.12 -19.84
C ARG A 823 -16.71 -16.58 -20.29
N SER A 824 -15.93 -17.49 -19.73
CA SER A 824 -15.99 -18.93 -20.01
C SER A 824 -17.22 -19.65 -19.43
N ASP A 825 -17.77 -19.17 -18.31
CA ASP A 825 -19.02 -19.68 -17.76
C ASP A 825 -20.22 -19.14 -18.58
N LEU A 826 -20.15 -17.89 -19.04
CA LEU A 826 -21.14 -17.28 -19.94
C LEU A 826 -21.18 -17.99 -21.31
N ALA A 827 -20.03 -18.24 -21.93
CA ALA A 827 -19.94 -19.01 -23.17
C ALA A 827 -20.54 -20.42 -23.01
N ARG A 828 -20.24 -21.10 -21.90
CA ARG A 828 -20.76 -22.44 -21.59
C ARG A 828 -22.28 -22.44 -21.34
N TYR A 829 -22.82 -21.41 -20.69
CA TYR A 829 -24.26 -21.23 -20.51
C TYR A 829 -24.98 -21.08 -21.87
N PHE A 830 -24.38 -20.35 -22.81
CA PHE A 830 -24.90 -20.23 -24.18
C PHE A 830 -24.56 -21.43 -25.09
N GLY A 831 -23.72 -22.37 -24.65
CA GLY A 831 -23.28 -23.51 -25.44
C GLY A 831 -22.35 -23.16 -26.61
N ILE A 832 -21.74 -21.97 -26.61
CA ILE A 832 -20.87 -21.47 -27.68
C ILE A 832 -19.38 -21.48 -27.27
N ARG A 833 -18.49 -21.27 -28.24
CA ARG A 833 -17.06 -21.03 -27.97
C ARG A 833 -16.83 -19.59 -27.50
N GLU A 834 -15.87 -19.38 -26.61
CA GLU A 834 -15.56 -18.05 -26.05
C GLU A 834 -15.13 -17.03 -27.11
N GLU A 835 -14.49 -17.49 -28.19
CA GLU A 835 -14.14 -16.69 -29.36
C GLU A 835 -15.35 -16.17 -30.15
N PHE A 836 -16.56 -16.68 -29.91
CA PHE A 836 -17.80 -16.18 -30.51
C PHE A 836 -18.59 -15.22 -29.61
N LEU A 837 -18.12 -14.92 -28.38
CA LEU A 837 -18.83 -13.97 -27.50
C LEU A 837 -18.87 -12.51 -28.02
N PRO A 838 -17.81 -11.94 -28.62
CA PRO A 838 -17.86 -10.61 -29.22
C PRO A 838 -18.85 -10.55 -30.40
N LEU A 839 -18.89 -11.62 -31.21
CA LEU A 839 -19.87 -11.79 -32.28
C LEU A 839 -21.30 -11.94 -31.73
N LEU A 840 -21.52 -12.75 -30.67
CA LEU A 840 -22.81 -12.87 -29.99
C LEU A 840 -23.29 -11.50 -29.50
N ALA A 841 -22.45 -10.75 -28.79
CA ALA A 841 -22.76 -9.42 -28.27
C ALA A 841 -23.14 -8.45 -29.40
N SER A 842 -22.34 -8.41 -30.46
CA SER A 842 -22.57 -7.58 -31.65
C SER A 842 -23.87 -7.94 -32.37
N LEU A 843 -24.27 -9.22 -32.35
CA LEU A 843 -25.52 -9.72 -32.96
C LEU A 843 -26.76 -9.59 -32.04
N LEU A 844 -26.56 -9.34 -30.74
CA LEU A 844 -27.64 -9.02 -29.79
C LEU A 844 -27.94 -7.52 -29.73
N GLY A 845 -26.92 -6.70 -29.97
CA GLY A 845 -26.97 -5.23 -29.98
C GLY A 845 -26.29 -4.62 -28.75
N ASN A 846 -25.30 -3.78 -29.00
CA ASN A 846 -24.53 -3.00 -28.03
C ASN A 846 -24.46 -1.53 -28.50
N ASP A 847 -23.52 -0.75 -27.95
CA ASP A 847 -23.35 0.66 -28.33
C ASP A 847 -22.78 0.88 -29.75
N TYR A 848 -22.09 -0.12 -30.30
CA TYR A 848 -21.57 -0.08 -31.68
C TYR A 848 -22.60 -0.59 -32.70
N VAL A 849 -23.33 -1.67 -32.39
CA VAL A 849 -24.33 -2.27 -33.29
C VAL A 849 -25.75 -1.90 -32.86
N SER A 850 -26.22 -0.77 -33.39
CA SER A 850 -27.59 -0.28 -33.17
C SER A 850 -28.67 -1.33 -33.52
N TRP A 851 -29.76 -1.32 -32.76
CA TRP A 851 -30.93 -2.19 -32.97
C TRP A 851 -31.49 -2.11 -34.41
N GLU A 852 -31.42 -0.92 -35.04
CA GLU A 852 -31.84 -0.71 -36.42
C GLU A 852 -31.07 -1.57 -37.43
N ALA A 853 -29.74 -1.70 -37.27
CA ALA A 853 -28.91 -2.53 -38.14
C ALA A 853 -29.23 -4.03 -37.99
N LEU A 854 -29.65 -4.45 -36.80
CA LEU A 854 -29.93 -5.85 -36.46
C LEU A 854 -31.36 -6.30 -36.77
N LYS A 855 -32.25 -5.43 -37.28
CA LYS A 855 -33.64 -5.79 -37.60
C LYS A 855 -33.78 -6.98 -38.57
N PRO A 856 -33.06 -7.05 -39.71
CA PRO A 856 -33.18 -8.18 -40.64
C PRO A 856 -32.67 -9.49 -40.03
N PHE A 857 -31.51 -9.43 -39.34
CA PHE A 857 -30.91 -10.59 -38.69
C PHE A 857 -31.82 -11.19 -37.60
N ASN A 858 -32.35 -10.34 -36.71
CA ASN A 858 -33.27 -10.78 -35.66
C ASN A 858 -34.56 -11.39 -36.22
N HIS A 859 -35.04 -10.91 -37.38
CA HIS A 859 -36.19 -11.51 -38.05
C HIS A 859 -35.91 -12.96 -38.47
N THR A 860 -34.78 -13.22 -39.13
CA THR A 860 -34.38 -14.58 -39.55
C THR A 860 -34.10 -15.50 -38.35
N ILE A 861 -33.49 -14.98 -37.28
CA ILE A 861 -33.32 -15.75 -36.02
C ILE A 861 -34.68 -16.16 -35.43
N TRP A 862 -35.68 -15.29 -35.46
CA TRP A 862 -37.02 -15.62 -34.96
C TRP A 862 -37.79 -16.61 -35.84
N THR A 863 -37.59 -16.63 -37.16
CA THR A 863 -38.20 -17.67 -38.02
C THR A 863 -37.50 -19.03 -37.93
N LEU A 864 -36.20 -19.07 -37.64
CA LEU A 864 -35.44 -20.33 -37.52
C LEU A 864 -35.52 -20.97 -36.13
N PHE A 865 -35.64 -20.19 -35.05
CA PHE A 865 -35.46 -20.68 -33.67
C PHE A 865 -36.61 -20.34 -32.69
N SER A 866 -37.82 -20.04 -33.16
CA SER A 866 -38.98 -19.74 -32.29
C SER A 866 -40.05 -20.84 -32.28
N ASP A 867 -40.27 -21.45 -31.10
CA ASP A 867 -41.47 -22.25 -30.78
C ASP A 867 -42.73 -21.36 -30.60
N GLY A 868 -42.91 -20.32 -31.43
CA GLY A 868 -43.97 -19.32 -31.28
C GLY A 868 -43.79 -18.34 -30.11
N ARG A 869 -42.65 -18.39 -29.39
CA ARG A 869 -42.32 -17.48 -28.28
C ARG A 869 -41.60 -16.23 -28.77
N ARG A 870 -41.79 -15.09 -28.11
CA ARG A 870 -41.13 -13.81 -28.43
C ARG A 870 -40.48 -13.17 -27.21
N GLY A 871 -39.44 -12.38 -27.43
CA GLY A 871 -38.81 -11.51 -26.42
C GLY A 871 -37.32 -11.76 -26.22
N LYS A 872 -36.75 -11.01 -25.28
CA LYS A 872 -35.34 -11.00 -24.83
C LYS A 872 -34.72 -12.40 -24.78
N ALA A 873 -35.28 -13.32 -23.99
CA ALA A 873 -34.76 -14.68 -23.84
C ALA A 873 -34.66 -15.46 -25.17
N VAL A 874 -35.63 -15.30 -26.09
CA VAL A 874 -35.63 -15.96 -27.41
C VAL A 874 -34.56 -15.37 -28.33
N ARG A 875 -34.28 -14.06 -28.22
CA ARG A 875 -33.16 -13.42 -28.91
C ARG A 875 -31.83 -14.00 -28.44
N PHE A 876 -31.61 -14.03 -27.13
CA PHE A 876 -30.40 -14.60 -26.52
C PHE A 876 -30.21 -16.09 -26.87
N SER A 877 -31.25 -16.92 -26.72
CA SER A 877 -31.15 -18.36 -27.03
C SER A 877 -31.02 -18.64 -28.53
N GLY A 878 -31.66 -17.86 -29.40
CA GLY A 878 -31.64 -18.06 -30.85
C GLY A 878 -30.27 -17.78 -31.46
N VAL A 879 -29.65 -16.65 -31.13
CA VAL A 879 -28.30 -16.31 -31.64
C VAL A 879 -27.24 -17.26 -31.06
N ALA A 880 -27.37 -17.65 -29.78
CA ALA A 880 -26.52 -18.69 -29.19
C ALA A 880 -26.68 -20.05 -29.88
N SER A 881 -27.91 -20.46 -30.21
CA SER A 881 -28.20 -21.72 -30.93
C SER A 881 -27.64 -21.75 -32.34
N LEU A 882 -27.59 -20.61 -33.04
CA LEU A 882 -26.95 -20.51 -34.34
C LEU A 882 -25.44 -20.73 -34.24
N LEU A 883 -24.79 -20.08 -33.26
CA LEU A 883 -23.34 -20.10 -33.08
C LEU A 883 -22.83 -21.43 -32.48
N SER A 884 -23.66 -22.18 -31.74
CA SER A 884 -23.29 -23.47 -31.14
C SER A 884 -23.29 -24.64 -32.14
N GLN A 885 -23.97 -24.51 -33.28
CA GLN A 885 -24.00 -25.54 -34.33
C GLN A 885 -22.75 -25.55 -35.23
N LEU A 886 -21.89 -24.54 -35.09
CA LEU A 886 -20.67 -24.39 -35.90
C LEU A 886 -19.56 -25.31 -35.41
N SER A 887 -18.85 -25.96 -36.34
CA SER A 887 -17.80 -26.92 -35.99
C SER A 887 -16.54 -26.24 -35.43
N ASN A 888 -15.78 -27.00 -34.63
CA ASN A 888 -14.51 -26.56 -34.00
C ASN A 888 -13.39 -26.17 -34.99
N SER A 889 -13.62 -26.22 -36.30
CA SER A 889 -12.68 -25.80 -37.36
C SER A 889 -13.05 -24.47 -38.02
N ILE A 890 -14.17 -23.86 -37.66
CA ILE A 890 -14.66 -22.59 -38.21
C ILE A 890 -14.03 -21.41 -37.45
N THR A 891 -13.63 -20.34 -38.14
CA THR A 891 -13.11 -19.11 -37.50
C THR A 891 -14.21 -18.13 -37.12
N GLU A 892 -13.92 -17.11 -36.30
CA GLU A 892 -14.86 -16.01 -36.02
C GLU A 892 -15.33 -15.32 -37.31
N THR A 893 -14.42 -15.07 -38.26
CA THR A 893 -14.74 -14.53 -39.60
C THR A 893 -15.71 -15.42 -40.37
N GLN A 894 -15.48 -16.74 -40.39
CA GLN A 894 -16.36 -17.69 -41.09
C GLN A 894 -17.72 -17.86 -40.40
N ALA A 895 -17.78 -17.73 -39.07
CA ALA A 895 -19.03 -17.70 -38.32
C ALA A 895 -19.84 -16.43 -38.60
N PHE A 896 -19.15 -15.29 -38.76
CA PHE A 896 -19.74 -14.03 -39.15
C PHE A 896 -20.22 -14.03 -40.62
N GLU A 897 -19.42 -14.55 -41.55
CA GLU A 897 -19.83 -14.80 -42.96
C GLU A 897 -21.08 -15.68 -43.03
N PHE A 898 -21.17 -16.73 -42.20
CA PHE A 898 -22.35 -17.58 -42.10
C PHE A 898 -23.58 -16.83 -41.53
N ALA A 899 -23.40 -16.02 -40.48
CA ALA A 899 -24.46 -15.19 -39.91
C ALA A 899 -24.97 -14.12 -40.90
N LEU A 900 -24.07 -13.47 -41.66
CA LEU A 900 -24.42 -12.58 -42.76
C LEU A 900 -25.09 -13.34 -43.92
N GLY A 901 -24.72 -14.60 -44.13
CA GLY A 901 -25.34 -15.52 -45.09
C GLY A 901 -26.82 -15.81 -44.86
N LEU A 902 -27.34 -15.54 -43.65
CA LEU A 902 -28.77 -15.60 -43.32
C LEU A 902 -29.56 -14.34 -43.74
N ILE A 903 -28.90 -13.37 -44.37
CA ILE A 903 -29.46 -12.08 -44.80
C ILE A 903 -29.24 -11.92 -46.30
N GLU A 904 -30.29 -11.54 -47.01
CA GLU A 904 -30.23 -11.28 -48.45
C GLU A 904 -29.21 -10.16 -48.78
N PRO A 905 -28.47 -10.26 -49.90
CA PRO A 905 -27.50 -9.23 -50.30
C PRO A 905 -28.14 -7.87 -50.54
N GLY A 906 -27.61 -6.81 -49.91
CA GLY A 906 -28.06 -5.44 -50.08
C GLY A 906 -27.55 -4.49 -48.99
N GLU A 907 -27.95 -3.22 -49.05
CA GLU A 907 -27.48 -2.14 -48.16
C GLU A 907 -27.61 -2.47 -46.67
N SER A 908 -28.71 -3.14 -46.26
CA SER A 908 -28.91 -3.53 -44.86
C SER A 908 -27.89 -4.57 -44.39
N ARG A 909 -27.41 -5.45 -45.27
CA ARG A 909 -26.34 -6.40 -44.98
C ARG A 909 -25.00 -5.68 -44.86
N GLU A 910 -24.65 -4.82 -45.82
CA GLU A 910 -23.42 -4.00 -45.75
C GLU A 910 -23.36 -3.10 -44.51
N ARG A 911 -24.50 -2.54 -44.08
CA ARG A 911 -24.59 -1.69 -42.90
C ARG A 911 -24.39 -2.48 -41.61
N LEU A 912 -24.95 -3.68 -41.53
CA LEU A 912 -24.72 -4.58 -40.41
C LEU A 912 -23.28 -5.11 -40.40
N GLU A 913 -22.75 -5.45 -41.57
CA GLU A 913 -21.38 -5.92 -41.79
C GLU A 913 -20.36 -4.92 -41.21
N LYS A 914 -20.38 -3.66 -41.69
CA LYS A 914 -19.50 -2.58 -41.22
C LYS A 914 -19.68 -2.26 -39.72
N ALA A 915 -20.90 -2.36 -39.19
CA ALA A 915 -21.17 -2.13 -37.77
C ALA A 915 -20.63 -3.24 -36.87
N VAL A 916 -20.81 -4.50 -37.26
CA VAL A 916 -20.28 -5.67 -36.52
C VAL A 916 -18.75 -5.74 -36.66
N GLU A 917 -18.17 -5.50 -37.84
CA GLU A 917 -16.71 -5.38 -38.00
C GLU A 917 -16.11 -4.36 -37.04
N TYR A 918 -16.76 -3.20 -36.87
CA TYR A 918 -16.29 -2.16 -35.96
C TYR A 918 -16.48 -2.54 -34.48
N SER A 919 -17.63 -3.13 -34.13
CA SER A 919 -17.88 -3.69 -32.78
C SER A 919 -16.84 -4.75 -32.39
N LEU A 920 -16.50 -5.66 -33.32
CA LEU A 920 -15.45 -6.66 -33.14
C LEU A 920 -14.06 -6.02 -32.98
N GLN A 921 -13.77 -4.91 -33.65
CA GLN A 921 -12.50 -4.18 -33.48
C GLN A 921 -12.37 -3.51 -32.11
N GLU A 922 -13.46 -2.98 -31.54
CA GLU A 922 -13.45 -2.35 -30.21
C GLU A 922 -13.37 -3.41 -29.09
N TYR A 923 -14.04 -4.56 -29.24
CA TYR A 923 -13.82 -5.74 -28.37
C TYR A 923 -12.45 -6.42 -28.57
N ALA A 924 -11.77 -6.19 -29.70
CA ALA A 924 -10.44 -6.72 -29.99
C ALA A 924 -9.35 -5.93 -29.24
N ILE A 925 -9.39 -6.04 -27.91
CA ILE A 925 -8.49 -5.46 -26.92
C ILE A 925 -7.06 -5.32 -27.46
N THR A 926 -6.70 -4.08 -27.77
CA THR A 926 -5.35 -3.69 -28.21
C THR A 926 -4.41 -3.56 -27.01
N LYS A 927 -3.08 -3.63 -27.20
CA LYS A 927 -2.16 -3.34 -26.09
C LYS A 927 -2.27 -1.85 -25.74
N SER A 928 -2.85 -1.60 -24.59
CA SER A 928 -3.25 -0.27 -24.16
C SER A 928 -2.07 0.60 -23.78
N ASN A 929 -2.11 1.88 -24.18
CA ASN A 929 -1.31 2.95 -23.57
C ASN A 929 -2.05 3.54 -22.34
N LEU A 930 -2.81 2.70 -21.61
CA LEU A 930 -3.03 2.72 -20.16
C LEU A 930 -2.30 1.57 -19.44
N LEU A 931 -1.50 0.77 -20.15
CA LEU A 931 -0.49 -0.05 -19.50
C LEU A 931 0.73 0.87 -19.24
N ASP A 932 1.47 1.36 -20.22
CA ASP A 932 2.84 1.93 -20.06
C ASP A 932 3.07 3.15 -19.09
N TYR A 933 2.12 3.58 -18.23
CA TYR A 933 2.26 4.58 -17.15
C TYR A 933 2.00 4.20 -15.66
N LEU A 934 1.65 2.97 -15.22
CA LEU A 934 1.79 2.56 -13.77
C LEU A 934 3.43 2.31 -13.33
N ARG A 935 4.28 1.19 -13.62
CA ARG A 935 5.69 0.55 -13.89
C ARG A 935 6.72 0.84 -15.10
N ASP A 936 6.59 0.68 -16.43
CA ASP A 936 7.73 0.73 -17.41
C ASP A 936 8.44 2.07 -17.86
N GLY A 937 8.46 3.13 -17.03
CA GLY A 937 9.27 4.35 -17.19
C GLY A 937 8.61 5.54 -17.87
N VAL A 938 7.44 5.33 -18.45
CA VAL A 938 7.03 6.03 -19.66
C VAL A 938 5.79 6.89 -19.43
N VAL A 939 5.80 8.13 -19.94
CA VAL A 939 4.57 8.73 -20.47
C VAL A 939 4.66 8.64 -21.97
N CYS A 940 3.97 7.67 -22.52
CA CYS A 940 3.67 7.62 -23.94
C CYS A 940 2.20 7.97 -24.10
N SER A 941 1.91 8.66 -25.19
CA SER A 941 0.56 8.71 -25.73
C SER A 941 0.63 8.73 -27.24
N LEU A 942 -0.33 8.05 -27.86
CA LEU A 942 -0.61 8.21 -29.28
C LEU A 942 -1.36 9.53 -29.56
N LEU A 943 -1.96 10.14 -28.53
CA LEU A 943 -2.54 11.48 -28.60
C LEU A 943 -1.49 12.50 -29.05
N ARG A 944 -1.95 13.48 -29.81
CA ARG A 944 -1.17 14.58 -30.37
C ARG A 944 -1.98 15.87 -30.20
N THR A 945 -1.31 17.01 -30.05
CA THR A 945 -1.99 18.31 -30.12
C THR A 945 -2.74 18.47 -31.44
N GLN A 946 -3.74 19.33 -31.58
CA GLN A 946 -4.52 19.53 -32.83
C GLN A 946 -3.63 19.70 -34.08
N ASN A 947 -2.44 20.29 -33.95
CA ASN A 947 -1.48 20.46 -35.03
C ASN A 947 -0.55 19.26 -35.29
N LYS A 948 -0.85 18.10 -34.71
CA LYS A 948 -0.12 16.82 -34.81
C LYS A 948 1.25 16.81 -34.11
N ILE A 949 1.53 17.79 -33.23
CA ILE A 949 2.75 17.81 -32.41
C ILE A 949 2.61 16.76 -31.29
N GLY A 950 3.74 16.17 -30.87
CA GLY A 950 3.81 15.37 -29.64
C GLY A 950 3.30 16.18 -28.45
N LEU A 951 2.53 15.54 -27.56
CA LEU A 951 2.27 16.10 -26.24
C LEU A 951 3.56 16.01 -25.42
N ASP A 952 3.88 17.09 -24.73
CA ASP A 952 5.05 17.17 -23.86
C ASP A 952 4.95 16.16 -22.69
N GLU A 953 6.11 15.59 -22.28
CA GLU A 953 6.14 14.57 -21.22
C GLU A 953 5.65 15.10 -19.87
N GLU A 954 5.89 16.38 -19.54
CA GLU A 954 5.43 16.96 -18.28
C GLU A 954 3.92 17.20 -18.32
N VAL A 955 3.35 17.60 -19.46
CA VAL A 955 1.89 17.70 -19.64
C VAL A 955 1.22 16.34 -19.48
N LEU A 956 1.74 15.32 -20.15
CA LEU A 956 1.25 13.94 -20.01
C LEU A 956 1.40 13.44 -18.58
N ARG A 957 2.55 13.69 -17.94
CA ARG A 957 2.80 13.26 -16.56
C ARG A 957 1.81 13.91 -15.59
N ARG A 958 1.63 15.22 -15.68
CA ARG A 958 0.71 15.96 -14.79
C ARG A 958 -0.75 15.59 -15.04
N PHE A 959 -1.15 15.31 -16.29
CA PHE A 959 -2.49 14.77 -16.58
C PHE A 959 -2.73 13.43 -15.87
N ARG A 960 -1.78 12.50 -15.93
CA ARG A 960 -1.92 11.20 -15.25
C ARG A 960 -1.62 11.23 -13.74
N GLU A 961 -1.06 12.32 -13.22
CA GLU A 961 -0.97 12.62 -11.79
C GLU A 961 -2.22 13.37 -11.25
N GLY A 962 -3.22 13.66 -12.09
CA GLY A 962 -4.42 14.45 -11.72
C GLY A 962 -4.17 15.96 -11.57
N LYS A 963 -2.98 16.43 -11.96
CA LYS A 963 -2.47 17.83 -11.91
C LYS A 963 -2.58 18.56 -13.25
N PHE A 964 -3.43 18.07 -14.15
CA PHE A 964 -3.83 18.70 -15.40
C PHE A 964 -5.18 18.06 -15.79
N SER A 965 -6.17 18.85 -16.22
CA SER A 965 -7.55 18.34 -16.36
C SER A 965 -7.82 17.69 -17.71
N THR A 966 -8.85 16.83 -17.75
CA THR A 966 -9.36 16.25 -19.00
C THR A 966 -9.85 17.33 -19.95
N ASP A 967 -10.44 18.42 -19.44
CA ASP A 967 -10.90 19.56 -20.24
C ASP A 967 -9.70 20.24 -20.94
N CYS A 968 -8.61 20.50 -20.20
CA CYS A 968 -7.38 21.05 -20.77
C CYS A 968 -6.72 20.09 -21.78
N MET A 969 -6.70 18.78 -21.50
CA MET A 969 -6.13 17.78 -22.41
C MET A 969 -6.97 17.60 -23.69
N SER A 970 -8.29 17.52 -23.58
CA SER A 970 -9.22 17.44 -24.72
C SER A 970 -9.18 18.70 -25.59
N SER A 971 -8.96 19.88 -24.99
CA SER A 971 -8.70 21.11 -25.74
C SER A 971 -7.44 20.97 -26.60
N LEU A 972 -6.33 20.49 -26.01
CA LEU A 972 -5.07 20.24 -26.70
C LEU A 972 -5.21 19.22 -27.83
N THR A 973 -5.91 18.10 -27.62
CA THR A 973 -5.93 16.96 -28.55
C THR A 973 -6.99 17.10 -29.64
N ALA A 974 -8.26 17.22 -29.24
CA ALA A 974 -9.43 17.26 -30.12
C ALA A 974 -9.82 18.69 -30.49
N GLY A 975 -9.59 19.66 -29.60
CA GLY A 975 -10.16 21.00 -29.72
C GLY A 975 -11.65 21.05 -29.35
N LYS A 976 -12.13 20.08 -28.58
CA LYS A 976 -13.53 19.99 -28.12
C LYS A 976 -13.54 19.79 -26.61
N VAL A 977 -14.40 20.54 -25.91
CA VAL A 977 -14.55 20.49 -24.45
C VAL A 977 -16.03 20.46 -24.12
N PHE A 978 -16.49 19.38 -23.48
CA PHE A 978 -17.88 19.26 -23.01
C PHE A 978 -17.97 19.77 -21.57
N LEU A 979 -18.66 20.89 -21.39
CA LEU A 979 -18.78 21.56 -20.10
C LEU A 979 -19.84 20.86 -19.23
N ARG A 980 -19.45 20.58 -17.99
CA ARG A 980 -20.26 19.80 -17.06
C ARG A 980 -21.41 20.66 -16.52
N VAL A 981 -22.63 20.27 -16.86
CA VAL A 981 -23.87 20.81 -16.28
C VAL A 981 -24.05 20.28 -14.85
N GLN A 982 -24.51 21.15 -13.95
CA GLN A 982 -24.79 20.86 -12.53
C GLN A 982 -26.31 20.87 -12.27
N VAL A 983 -26.75 20.66 -11.02
CA VAL A 983 -28.16 20.87 -10.64
C VAL A 983 -28.40 22.38 -10.48
N GLU A 984 -28.62 23.04 -11.62
CA GLU A 984 -28.70 24.49 -11.79
C GLU A 984 -29.95 24.89 -12.58
N ASN A 985 -30.33 26.17 -12.56
CA ASN A 985 -31.53 26.61 -13.26
C ASN A 985 -31.28 26.61 -14.79
N LEU A 986 -31.94 25.70 -15.52
CA LEU A 986 -31.71 25.52 -16.96
C LEU A 986 -32.22 26.68 -17.81
N GLU A 987 -33.24 27.40 -17.36
CA GLU A 987 -33.75 28.62 -18.02
C GLU A 987 -32.76 29.80 -17.86
N SER A 988 -31.96 29.78 -16.80
CA SER A 988 -30.84 30.69 -16.57
C SER A 988 -29.60 30.30 -17.40
N ARG A 989 -28.71 31.25 -17.61
CA ARG A 989 -27.42 31.04 -18.30
C ARG A 989 -26.57 29.96 -17.58
N SER A 990 -25.89 29.10 -18.34
CA SER A 990 -25.00 28.05 -17.81
C SER A 990 -23.99 28.61 -16.81
N SER A 991 -23.85 27.96 -15.66
CA SER A 991 -22.90 28.32 -14.60
C SER A 991 -21.45 28.33 -15.10
N ASN A 992 -21.14 27.52 -16.11
CA ASN A 992 -19.82 27.48 -16.76
C ASN A 992 -19.48 28.79 -17.50
N GLN A 993 -20.47 29.65 -17.78
CA GLN A 993 -20.24 30.92 -18.46
C GLN A 993 -19.59 31.96 -17.54
N CYS A 994 -19.76 31.85 -16.22
CA CYS A 994 -19.13 32.75 -15.24
C CYS A 994 -17.59 32.70 -15.32
N SER A 995 -17.01 31.54 -15.63
CA SER A 995 -15.55 31.30 -15.67
C SER A 995 -14.96 31.24 -17.09
N MET A 996 -15.70 31.67 -18.12
CA MET A 996 -15.29 31.58 -19.52
C MET A 996 -13.94 32.28 -19.82
N SER A 997 -13.66 33.43 -19.20
CA SER A 997 -12.40 34.16 -19.42
C SER A 997 -11.18 33.42 -18.86
N LEU A 998 -11.32 32.70 -17.74
CA LEU A 998 -10.26 31.83 -17.20
C LEU A 998 -9.92 30.70 -18.21
N ARG A 999 -10.94 30.12 -18.85
CA ARG A 999 -10.75 29.11 -19.90
C ARG A 999 -10.14 29.71 -21.18
N GLN A 1000 -10.58 30.89 -21.61
CA GLN A 1000 -9.97 31.62 -22.74
C GLN A 1000 -8.48 31.92 -22.53
N LEU A 1001 -8.07 32.27 -21.30
CA LEU A 1001 -6.66 32.44 -20.94
C LEU A 1001 -5.92 31.10 -20.96
N MET A 1002 -6.47 30.05 -20.36
CA MET A 1002 -5.87 28.70 -20.41
C MET A 1002 -5.68 28.22 -21.85
N TYR A 1003 -6.68 28.39 -22.73
CA TYR A 1003 -6.55 28.06 -24.15
C TYR A 1003 -5.51 28.94 -24.86
N GLY A 1004 -5.35 30.21 -24.46
CA GLY A 1004 -4.28 31.08 -24.95
C GLY A 1004 -2.88 30.52 -24.63
N ILE A 1005 -2.63 30.20 -23.36
CA ILE A 1005 -1.37 29.62 -22.89
C ILE A 1005 -1.11 28.27 -23.60
N LEU A 1006 -2.08 27.36 -23.55
CA LEU A 1006 -1.98 26.00 -24.08
C LEU A 1006 -1.89 25.95 -25.61
N SER A 1007 -2.43 26.93 -26.32
CA SER A 1007 -2.32 27.06 -27.78
C SER A 1007 -0.88 27.29 -28.23
N ASP A 1008 -0.04 27.89 -27.39
CA ASP A 1008 1.37 28.18 -27.66
C ASP A 1008 1.55 28.98 -28.97
N GLY A 1009 0.91 30.14 -29.05
CA GLY A 1009 0.93 31.00 -30.24
C GLY A 1009 0.35 30.33 -31.50
N GLY A 1010 -0.60 29.41 -31.34
CA GLY A 1010 -1.16 28.61 -32.43
C GLY A 1010 -0.28 27.40 -32.85
N ARG A 1011 0.81 27.10 -32.13
CA ARG A 1011 1.64 25.90 -32.39
C ARG A 1011 0.90 24.62 -32.02
N ASN A 1012 0.18 24.58 -30.90
CA ASN A 1012 -0.53 23.38 -30.45
C ASN A 1012 -1.96 23.28 -31.01
N MET A 1013 -2.69 24.40 -31.02
CA MET A 1013 -4.13 24.44 -31.27
C MET A 1013 -4.53 25.45 -32.36
N LYS A 1014 -5.73 25.28 -32.93
CA LYS A 1014 -6.31 26.14 -33.96
C LYS A 1014 -7.71 26.66 -33.63
N ARG A 1015 -8.57 25.83 -33.05
CA ARG A 1015 -9.94 26.18 -32.62
C ARG A 1015 -10.29 25.43 -31.33
N ILE A 1016 -11.20 25.99 -30.55
CA ILE A 1016 -11.80 25.31 -29.40
C ILE A 1016 -13.32 25.39 -29.53
N GLU A 1017 -13.99 24.25 -29.51
CA GLU A 1017 -15.44 24.12 -29.41
C GLU A 1017 -15.79 23.82 -27.95
N GLU A 1018 -16.38 24.78 -27.25
CA GLU A 1018 -17.04 24.51 -25.96
C GLU A 1018 -18.46 24.04 -26.22
N TRP A 1019 -18.75 22.78 -25.86
CA TRP A 1019 -20.07 22.18 -25.89
C TRP A 1019 -20.71 22.36 -24.50
N ASP A 1020 -21.74 23.19 -24.41
CA ASP A 1020 -22.40 23.62 -23.17
C ASP A 1020 -23.93 23.49 -23.34
N ARG A 1021 -24.69 23.73 -22.26
CA ARG A 1021 -26.14 23.89 -22.36
C ARG A 1021 -26.52 25.30 -22.84
N GLU A 1022 -27.49 25.38 -23.74
CA GLU A 1022 -28.27 26.59 -24.01
C GLU A 1022 -29.74 26.26 -23.77
N GLY A 1023 -30.30 26.74 -22.65
CA GLY A 1023 -31.57 26.25 -22.14
C GLY A 1023 -31.48 24.75 -21.81
N PHE A 1024 -32.41 24.00 -22.39
CA PHE A 1024 -32.51 22.54 -22.28
C PHE A 1024 -31.75 21.77 -23.37
N ALA A 1025 -31.00 22.43 -24.26
CA ALA A 1025 -30.34 21.78 -25.39
C ALA A 1025 -28.81 21.88 -25.31
N VAL A 1026 -28.10 20.81 -25.72
CA VAL A 1026 -26.65 20.86 -25.95
C VAL A 1026 -26.34 21.67 -27.21
N LYS A 1027 -25.42 22.64 -27.13
CA LYS A 1027 -24.87 23.37 -28.30
C LYS A 1027 -23.37 23.61 -28.17
N HIS A 1028 -22.70 23.85 -29.29
CA HIS A 1028 -21.28 24.24 -29.32
C HIS A 1028 -21.09 25.73 -29.61
N THR A 1029 -20.02 26.30 -29.04
CA THR A 1029 -19.55 27.66 -29.31
C THR A 1029 -18.07 27.65 -29.66
N ASP A 1030 -17.69 28.35 -30.73
CA ASP A 1030 -16.29 28.57 -31.11
C ASP A 1030 -15.63 29.58 -30.15
N ILE A 1031 -14.81 29.10 -29.22
CA ILE A 1031 -14.05 29.92 -28.30
C ILE A 1031 -12.72 30.33 -28.94
N LYS A 1032 -12.51 31.64 -29.07
CA LYS A 1032 -11.22 32.22 -29.47
C LYS A 1032 -10.29 32.29 -28.25
N PRO A 1033 -9.05 31.75 -28.33
CA PRO A 1033 -8.04 31.98 -27.31
C PRO A 1033 -7.71 33.47 -27.14
N TYR A 1034 -7.26 33.86 -25.94
CA TYR A 1034 -6.79 35.23 -25.70
C TYR A 1034 -5.42 35.43 -26.38
N ASN A 1035 -5.34 36.35 -27.35
CA ASN A 1035 -4.19 36.44 -28.28
C ASN A 1035 -3.10 37.44 -27.89
N ASP A 1036 -3.38 38.47 -27.09
CA ASP A 1036 -2.42 39.52 -26.79
C ASP A 1036 -1.60 39.23 -25.53
N LYS A 1037 -0.27 39.19 -25.67
CA LYS A 1037 0.74 39.11 -24.60
C LYS A 1037 0.71 37.87 -23.68
N VAL A 1038 -0.13 36.87 -23.96
CA VAL A 1038 -0.16 35.61 -23.19
C VAL A 1038 1.13 34.81 -23.47
N PRO A 1039 1.89 34.40 -22.44
CA PRO A 1039 3.08 33.57 -22.64
C PRO A 1039 2.71 32.16 -23.10
N SER A 1040 3.57 31.54 -23.89
CA SER A 1040 3.36 30.16 -24.34
C SER A 1040 3.43 29.17 -23.18
N PHE A 1041 2.67 28.07 -23.24
CA PHE A 1041 2.81 26.98 -22.28
C PHE A 1041 4.27 26.49 -22.15
N SER A 1042 4.99 26.38 -23.27
CA SER A 1042 6.43 26.05 -23.30
C SER A 1042 7.35 27.04 -22.59
N SER A 1043 6.90 28.28 -22.34
CA SER A 1043 7.67 29.30 -21.62
C SER A 1043 7.39 29.35 -20.11
N ILE A 1044 6.21 28.88 -19.66
CA ILE A 1044 5.80 28.88 -18.24
C ILE A 1044 6.86 28.32 -17.28
N PRO A 1045 7.60 27.23 -17.57
CA PRO A 1045 8.66 26.73 -16.68
C PRO A 1045 9.83 27.72 -16.44
N ASN A 1046 10.03 28.67 -17.36
CA ASN A 1046 11.11 29.66 -17.33
C ASN A 1046 10.66 31.00 -16.73
N ILE A 1047 9.36 31.19 -16.49
CA ILE A 1047 8.82 32.36 -15.77
C ILE A 1047 8.99 32.09 -14.27
N ASP A 1048 9.43 33.09 -13.50
CA ASP A 1048 9.61 32.91 -12.07
C ASP A 1048 8.28 32.76 -11.31
N LEU A 1049 8.37 32.48 -10.01
CA LEU A 1049 7.21 32.21 -9.16
C LEU A 1049 6.36 33.46 -8.89
N TYR A 1050 6.97 34.65 -8.85
CA TYR A 1050 6.28 35.91 -8.61
C TYR A 1050 5.48 36.36 -9.84
N ASP A 1051 6.09 36.26 -11.03
CA ASP A 1051 5.39 36.59 -12.28
C ASP A 1051 4.24 35.60 -12.54
N ARG A 1052 4.42 34.30 -12.30
CA ARG A 1052 3.33 33.30 -12.41
C ARG A 1052 2.24 33.48 -11.35
N LEU A 1053 2.58 33.94 -10.15
CA LEU A 1053 1.61 34.34 -9.13
C LEU A 1053 0.82 35.58 -9.56
N THR A 1054 1.50 36.57 -10.15
CA THR A 1054 0.87 37.81 -10.64
C THR A 1054 -0.10 37.49 -11.78
N MET A 1055 0.31 36.73 -12.79
CA MET A 1055 -0.58 36.21 -13.84
C MET A 1055 -1.81 35.47 -13.31
N PHE A 1056 -1.65 34.65 -12.27
CA PHE A 1056 -2.74 33.90 -11.65
C PHE A 1056 -3.74 34.83 -10.95
N LEU A 1057 -3.24 35.83 -10.24
CA LEU A 1057 -4.06 36.81 -9.52
C LEU A 1057 -4.75 37.81 -10.46
N ASP A 1058 -4.07 38.27 -11.51
CA ASP A 1058 -4.62 39.15 -12.55
C ASP A 1058 -5.79 38.49 -13.29
N ALA A 1059 -5.63 37.21 -13.67
CA ALA A 1059 -6.69 36.43 -14.31
C ALA A 1059 -7.97 36.31 -13.46
N LEU A 1060 -7.82 36.36 -12.13
CA LEU A 1060 -8.91 36.31 -11.15
C LEU A 1060 -9.31 37.69 -10.62
N ASP A 1061 -8.84 38.79 -11.22
CA ASP A 1061 -9.08 40.17 -10.77
C ASP A 1061 -8.82 40.35 -9.26
N SER A 1062 -7.73 39.73 -8.83
CA SER A 1062 -7.42 39.42 -7.43
C SER A 1062 -6.05 39.90 -6.96
N ASP A 1063 -5.21 40.49 -7.83
CA ASP A 1063 -3.99 41.15 -7.34
C ASP A 1063 -4.38 42.34 -6.46
N SER A 1064 -4.02 42.22 -5.18
CA SER A 1064 -4.31 43.17 -4.13
C SER A 1064 -3.49 42.81 -2.90
N ALA A 1065 -3.16 43.82 -2.09
CA ALA A 1065 -2.45 43.61 -0.82
C ALA A 1065 -3.19 42.64 0.10
N TYR A 1066 -4.53 42.66 0.13
CA TYR A 1066 -5.34 41.75 0.94
C TYR A 1066 -5.16 40.29 0.52
N ILE A 1067 -5.41 39.94 -0.75
CA ILE A 1067 -5.26 38.56 -1.24
C ILE A 1067 -3.81 38.08 -1.10
N LYS A 1068 -2.81 38.94 -1.40
CA LYS A 1068 -1.38 38.64 -1.19
C LYS A 1068 -0.96 38.52 0.28
N SER A 1069 -1.78 38.99 1.24
CA SER A 1069 -1.53 38.88 2.69
C SER A 1069 -2.23 37.70 3.37
N LEU A 1070 -3.16 37.02 2.69
CA LEU A 1070 -3.79 35.80 3.22
C LEU A 1070 -2.78 34.64 3.32
N PRO A 1071 -3.01 33.66 4.21
CA PRO A 1071 -2.27 32.40 4.18
C PRO A 1071 -2.39 31.72 2.81
N LYS A 1072 -1.32 31.05 2.36
CA LYS A 1072 -1.17 30.56 0.98
C LYS A 1072 -2.25 29.55 0.58
N GLU A 1073 -2.75 28.80 1.55
CA GLU A 1073 -3.85 27.84 1.45
C GLU A 1073 -5.22 28.49 1.15
N PHE A 1074 -5.42 29.78 1.45
CA PHE A 1074 -6.66 30.51 1.18
C PHE A 1074 -6.59 31.38 -0.08
N ALA A 1075 -5.40 31.68 -0.60
CA ALA A 1075 -5.22 32.59 -1.74
C ALA A 1075 -6.07 32.19 -2.97
N LEU A 1076 -6.10 30.90 -3.34
CA LEU A 1076 -6.92 30.42 -4.46
C LEU A 1076 -8.43 30.51 -4.16
N VAL A 1077 -8.84 30.14 -2.95
CA VAL A 1077 -10.24 30.13 -2.51
C VAL A 1077 -10.80 31.56 -2.50
N ALA A 1078 -10.10 32.49 -1.86
CA ALA A 1078 -10.49 33.90 -1.81
C ALA A 1078 -10.51 34.55 -3.20
N SER A 1079 -9.50 34.27 -4.05
CA SER A 1079 -9.48 34.78 -5.43
C SER A 1079 -10.66 34.26 -6.26
N SER A 1080 -11.03 32.98 -6.11
CA SER A 1080 -12.20 32.40 -6.79
C SER A 1080 -13.52 33.02 -6.34
N LEU A 1081 -13.66 33.34 -5.04
CA LEU A 1081 -14.84 34.03 -4.50
C LEU A 1081 -14.90 35.50 -4.94
N ARG A 1082 -13.75 36.19 -5.02
CA ARG A 1082 -13.65 37.57 -5.53
C ARG A 1082 -14.01 37.66 -7.01
N PHE A 1083 -13.50 36.73 -7.81
CA PHE A 1083 -13.85 36.62 -9.21
C PHE A 1083 -15.35 36.34 -9.42
N LEU A 1084 -15.94 35.41 -8.65
CA LEU A 1084 -17.38 35.16 -8.66
C LEU A 1084 -18.20 36.41 -8.29
N HIS A 1085 -17.83 37.10 -7.22
CA HIS A 1085 -18.50 38.31 -6.74
C HIS A 1085 -18.55 39.42 -7.82
N ARG A 1086 -17.54 39.48 -8.70
CA ARG A 1086 -17.47 40.47 -9.80
C ARG A 1086 -18.08 39.99 -11.13
N ASN A 1087 -18.11 38.68 -11.41
CA ASN A 1087 -18.46 38.15 -12.74
C ASN A 1087 -19.74 37.29 -12.81
N SER A 1088 -20.41 37.06 -11.67
CA SER A 1088 -21.61 36.22 -11.58
C SER A 1088 -22.82 36.77 -12.34
N GLN A 1089 -23.56 35.86 -13.01
CA GLN A 1089 -24.79 36.15 -13.74
C GLN A 1089 -25.82 35.02 -13.48
N PRO A 1090 -26.90 35.26 -12.71
CA PRO A 1090 -27.23 36.51 -12.02
C PRO A 1090 -26.21 36.89 -10.94
N PRO A 1091 -26.12 38.19 -10.56
CA PRO A 1091 -25.17 38.65 -9.55
C PRO A 1091 -25.31 37.95 -8.21
N LEU A 1092 -24.17 37.66 -7.57
CA LEU A 1092 -24.08 37.00 -6.28
C LEU A 1092 -24.75 37.83 -5.18
N GLU A 1093 -25.78 37.28 -4.53
CA GLU A 1093 -26.36 37.90 -3.34
C GLU A 1093 -25.36 37.85 -2.17
N ASN A 1094 -25.31 38.91 -1.34
CA ASN A 1094 -24.41 38.95 -0.19
C ASN A 1094 -24.70 37.82 0.83
N SER A 1095 -25.96 37.39 0.93
CA SER A 1095 -26.39 36.18 1.66
C SER A 1095 -25.63 34.92 1.20
N HIS A 1096 -25.39 34.78 -0.09
CA HIS A 1096 -24.71 33.62 -0.70
C HIS A 1096 -23.20 33.71 -0.53
N LEU A 1097 -22.61 34.90 -0.68
CA LEU A 1097 -21.21 35.15 -0.35
C LEU A 1097 -20.90 34.85 1.12
N CYS A 1098 -21.72 35.39 2.03
CA CYS A 1098 -21.60 35.15 3.46
C CYS A 1098 -21.76 33.65 3.80
N ALA A 1099 -22.71 32.95 3.16
CA ALA A 1099 -22.89 31.51 3.36
C ALA A 1099 -21.65 30.70 2.93
N LEU A 1100 -21.07 31.01 1.76
CA LEU A 1100 -19.85 30.37 1.26
C LEU A 1100 -18.67 30.59 2.21
N LEU A 1101 -18.49 31.82 2.69
CA LEU A 1101 -17.43 32.17 3.64
C LEU A 1101 -17.61 31.50 5.00
N CYS A 1102 -18.83 31.51 5.55
CA CYS A 1102 -19.13 30.79 6.79
C CYS A 1102 -18.91 29.27 6.64
N SER A 1103 -19.17 28.71 5.45
CA SER A 1103 -18.93 27.31 5.13
C SER A 1103 -17.43 26.99 5.14
N CYS A 1104 -16.61 27.81 4.45
CA CYS A 1104 -15.15 27.66 4.43
C CYS A 1104 -14.54 27.69 5.85
N VAL A 1105 -14.90 28.68 6.67
CA VAL A 1105 -14.36 28.83 8.03
C VAL A 1105 -14.80 27.67 8.94
N LYS A 1106 -16.06 27.21 8.84
CA LYS A 1106 -16.54 26.04 9.62
C LYS A 1106 -15.90 24.71 9.19
N LEU A 1107 -15.41 24.63 7.95
CA LEU A 1107 -14.64 23.49 7.45
C LEU A 1107 -13.14 23.57 7.83
N GLU A 1108 -12.58 24.77 7.97
CA GLU A 1108 -11.25 25.02 8.55
C GLU A 1108 -11.21 24.64 10.04
N ASP A 1109 -12.11 25.21 10.85
CA ASP A 1109 -12.14 25.02 12.31
C ASP A 1109 -12.80 23.70 12.76
N GLY A 1110 -13.43 22.98 11.84
CA GLY A 1110 -14.07 21.68 12.09
C GLY A 1110 -15.44 21.75 12.78
N SER A 1111 -15.93 22.93 13.16
CA SER A 1111 -17.21 23.12 13.85
C SER A 1111 -18.45 22.84 12.98
N TRP A 1112 -18.27 22.62 11.68
CA TRP A 1112 -19.32 22.19 10.76
C TRP A 1112 -20.07 20.93 11.21
N LYS A 1113 -19.39 19.99 11.90
CA LYS A 1113 -19.99 18.73 12.39
C LYS A 1113 -21.10 19.02 13.39
N GLN A 1114 -20.74 19.65 14.50
CA GLN A 1114 -21.66 20.09 15.55
C GLN A 1114 -22.78 20.96 14.97
N TYR A 1115 -22.45 21.84 14.02
CA TYR A 1115 -23.42 22.69 13.34
C TYR A 1115 -24.49 21.88 12.59
N LEU A 1116 -24.12 20.82 11.85
CA LEU A 1116 -25.05 19.95 11.10
C LEU A 1116 -25.70 18.85 11.94
N GLU A 1117 -25.14 18.49 13.09
CA GLU A 1117 -25.68 17.48 14.03
C GLU A 1117 -26.90 17.98 14.83
N HIS A 1118 -27.20 19.29 14.79
CA HIS A 1118 -28.40 19.84 15.44
C HIS A 1118 -29.71 19.34 14.79
N PRO A 1119 -30.69 18.83 15.58
CA PRO A 1119 -31.86 18.12 15.05
C PRO A 1119 -32.80 19.01 14.21
N THR A 1120 -32.86 20.32 14.46
CA THR A 1120 -33.61 21.28 13.64
C THR A 1120 -33.04 21.49 12.23
N ARG A 1121 -31.81 21.03 11.96
CA ARG A 1121 -31.14 21.07 10.66
C ARG A 1121 -31.12 19.71 9.95
N ALA A 1122 -31.72 18.67 10.55
CA ALA A 1122 -31.77 17.31 10.01
C ALA A 1122 -33.03 17.03 9.16
N LEU A 1123 -34.07 17.86 9.24
CA LEU A 1123 -35.31 17.73 8.45
C LEU A 1123 -35.16 18.34 7.05
N SER A 1124 -35.90 17.77 6.09
CA SER A 1124 -35.78 18.07 4.66
C SER A 1124 -36.51 19.34 4.21
N GLN A 1125 -36.12 19.82 3.01
CA GLN A 1125 -36.68 20.96 2.26
C GLN A 1125 -36.40 22.38 2.80
N PRO A 1126 -36.53 23.42 1.94
CA PRO A 1126 -36.56 23.40 0.48
C PRO A 1126 -35.17 23.68 -0.14
N PHE A 1127 -35.02 23.36 -1.42
CA PHE A 1127 -33.89 23.76 -2.26
C PHE A 1127 -34.06 25.22 -2.71
N ASP A 1128 -33.05 26.07 -2.52
CA ASP A 1128 -33.09 27.48 -2.94
C ASP A 1128 -32.39 27.62 -4.31
N GLU A 1129 -33.19 27.84 -5.35
CA GLU A 1129 -32.75 27.93 -6.74
C GLU A 1129 -31.68 29.01 -6.98
N ARG A 1130 -31.80 30.19 -6.37
CA ARG A 1130 -30.82 31.27 -6.54
C ARG A 1130 -29.53 30.97 -5.81
N ALA A 1131 -29.61 30.35 -4.63
CA ALA A 1131 -28.44 29.89 -3.89
C ALA A 1131 -27.72 28.80 -4.70
N ALA A 1132 -28.45 27.82 -5.23
CA ALA A 1132 -27.91 26.77 -6.09
C ALA A 1132 -27.21 27.32 -7.33
N GLN A 1133 -27.85 28.25 -8.07
CA GLN A 1133 -27.25 28.93 -9.21
C GLN A 1133 -25.98 29.72 -8.82
N SER A 1134 -25.92 30.28 -7.60
CA SER A 1134 -24.75 30.98 -7.08
C SER A 1134 -23.60 30.02 -6.73
N PHE A 1135 -23.92 28.88 -6.11
CA PHE A 1135 -22.93 27.87 -5.69
C PHE A 1135 -22.45 27.02 -6.87
N CYS A 1136 -23.28 26.78 -7.89
CA CYS A 1136 -22.87 26.13 -9.14
C CYS A 1136 -21.89 27.01 -9.93
N GLN A 1137 -22.16 28.31 -10.05
CA GLN A 1137 -21.20 29.27 -10.61
C GLN A 1137 -19.89 29.29 -9.82
N TRP A 1138 -19.94 29.28 -8.48
CA TRP A 1138 -18.70 29.23 -7.70
C TRP A 1138 -17.88 27.96 -7.97
N GLN A 1139 -18.53 26.79 -8.06
CA GLN A 1139 -17.84 25.55 -8.36
C GLN A 1139 -17.21 25.55 -9.77
N CYS A 1140 -17.86 26.17 -10.77
CA CYS A 1140 -17.25 26.41 -12.09
C CYS A 1140 -16.00 27.30 -12.00
N VAL A 1141 -16.07 28.39 -11.23
CA VAL A 1141 -14.92 29.30 -11.01
C VAL A 1141 -13.79 28.61 -10.24
N LEU A 1142 -14.10 27.91 -9.15
CA LEU A 1142 -13.11 27.20 -8.32
C LEU A 1142 -12.42 26.07 -9.11
N ARG A 1143 -13.17 25.34 -9.94
CA ARG A 1143 -12.64 24.35 -10.90
C ARG A 1143 -11.68 25.01 -11.89
N ASP A 1144 -12.13 26.04 -12.61
CA ASP A 1144 -11.35 26.65 -13.69
C ASP A 1144 -10.15 27.46 -13.16
N ALA A 1145 -10.25 28.03 -11.95
CA ALA A 1145 -9.13 28.60 -11.21
C ALA A 1145 -8.11 27.52 -10.79
N THR A 1146 -8.58 26.35 -10.34
CA THR A 1146 -7.68 25.21 -10.03
C THR A 1146 -6.99 24.67 -11.29
N HIS A 1147 -7.71 24.59 -12.41
CA HIS A 1147 -7.14 24.26 -13.72
C HIS A 1147 -6.09 25.30 -14.15
N LEU A 1148 -6.34 26.60 -13.97
CA LEU A 1148 -5.38 27.67 -14.29
C LEU A 1148 -4.14 27.61 -13.37
N ASN A 1149 -4.32 27.36 -12.07
CA ASN A 1149 -3.22 27.14 -11.14
C ASN A 1149 -2.35 25.96 -11.60
N PHE A 1150 -2.97 24.86 -12.07
CA PHE A 1150 -2.24 23.75 -12.68
C PHE A 1150 -1.51 24.16 -13.97
N VAL A 1151 -2.14 24.88 -14.90
CA VAL A 1151 -1.50 25.35 -16.14
C VAL A 1151 -0.28 26.24 -15.85
N LEU A 1152 -0.32 27.06 -14.79
CA LEU A 1152 0.78 27.93 -14.35
C LEU A 1152 1.84 27.25 -13.44
N LEU A 1153 1.81 25.92 -13.33
CA LEU A 1153 2.72 25.13 -12.49
C LEU A 1153 2.62 25.46 -10.99
N GLU A 1154 1.39 25.58 -10.49
CA GLU A 1154 1.00 25.73 -9.08
C GLU A 1154 1.67 26.91 -8.32
N PRO A 1155 1.53 28.17 -8.81
CA PRO A 1155 2.04 29.36 -8.11
C PRO A 1155 1.37 29.63 -6.76
N VAL A 1156 0.12 29.18 -6.57
CA VAL A 1156 -0.56 29.14 -5.26
C VAL A 1156 -0.83 27.70 -4.82
N GLN A 1157 -1.04 27.51 -3.51
CA GLN A 1157 -1.34 26.20 -2.97
C GLN A 1157 -2.73 25.72 -3.41
N THR A 1158 -2.78 24.58 -4.09
CA THR A 1158 -4.02 23.92 -4.49
C THR A 1158 -4.85 23.54 -3.25
N PRO A 1159 -6.11 24.00 -3.12
CA PRO A 1159 -6.89 23.82 -1.89
C PRO A 1159 -7.45 22.40 -1.74
N CYS A 1160 -7.68 21.99 -0.50
CA CYS A 1160 -8.27 20.68 -0.18
C CYS A 1160 -9.80 20.76 -0.26
N ILE A 1161 -10.39 20.41 -1.41
CA ILE A 1161 -11.81 20.64 -1.73
C ILE A 1161 -12.80 20.20 -0.63
N ARG A 1162 -12.57 19.07 0.03
CA ARG A 1162 -13.40 18.59 1.16
C ARG A 1162 -13.40 19.51 2.39
N LYS A 1163 -12.36 20.34 2.55
CA LYS A 1163 -12.26 21.41 3.56
C LYS A 1163 -12.64 22.79 3.01
N THR A 1164 -13.06 22.88 1.76
CA THR A 1164 -13.35 24.15 1.05
C THR A 1164 -14.84 24.30 0.78
N PHE A 1165 -15.56 23.21 0.49
CA PHE A 1165 -17.00 23.25 0.26
C PHE A 1165 -17.73 22.03 0.84
N ASN A 1166 -18.95 22.27 1.33
CA ASN A 1166 -19.96 21.26 1.56
C ASN A 1166 -21.33 21.87 1.22
N GLY A 1167 -22.04 21.24 0.30
CA GLY A 1167 -23.33 21.69 -0.23
C GLY A 1167 -24.42 21.80 0.83
N LYS A 1168 -24.55 20.77 1.68
CA LYS A 1168 -25.53 20.74 2.77
C LYS A 1168 -25.26 21.85 3.79
N LEU A 1169 -23.98 22.09 4.11
CA LEU A 1169 -23.54 23.15 5.01
C LEU A 1169 -23.87 24.54 4.45
N VAL A 1170 -23.52 24.82 3.19
CA VAL A 1170 -23.72 26.16 2.61
C VAL A 1170 -25.20 26.50 2.45
N HIS A 1171 -26.06 25.56 2.04
CA HIS A 1171 -27.51 25.80 1.97
C HIS A 1171 -28.13 26.01 3.36
N CYS A 1172 -27.67 25.27 4.39
CA CYS A 1172 -28.12 25.51 5.78
C CYS A 1172 -27.70 26.89 6.31
N LEU A 1173 -26.48 27.34 6.00
CA LEU A 1173 -25.99 28.68 6.38
C LEU A 1173 -26.74 29.79 5.62
N GLN A 1174 -26.96 29.62 4.31
CA GLN A 1174 -27.73 30.55 3.47
C GLN A 1174 -29.15 30.76 4.02
N ARG A 1175 -29.81 29.68 4.44
CA ARG A 1175 -31.15 29.75 5.04
C ARG A 1175 -31.17 30.57 6.33
N GLU A 1176 -30.19 30.39 7.22
CA GLU A 1176 -30.13 31.15 8.48
C GLU A 1176 -29.84 32.65 8.22
N LEU A 1177 -28.92 32.96 7.29
CA LEU A 1177 -28.68 34.33 6.84
C LEU A 1177 -29.93 34.96 6.21
N LYS A 1178 -30.71 34.18 5.42
CA LYS A 1178 -31.99 34.61 4.82
C LYS A 1178 -33.08 34.87 5.87
N THR A 1179 -33.00 34.26 7.06
CA THR A 1179 -33.85 34.59 8.22
C THR A 1179 -33.37 35.80 9.03
N GLY A 1180 -32.33 36.51 8.58
CA GLY A 1180 -31.79 37.70 9.26
C GLY A 1180 -30.73 37.40 10.33
N CYS A 1181 -30.22 36.17 10.39
CA CYS A 1181 -29.04 35.86 11.21
C CYS A 1181 -27.82 36.62 10.69
N LYS A 1182 -26.94 37.09 11.59
CA LYS A 1182 -25.71 37.78 11.20
C LYS A 1182 -24.58 36.77 10.93
N PRO A 1183 -23.76 36.95 9.88
CA PRO A 1183 -22.62 36.06 9.61
C PRO A 1183 -21.68 35.91 10.82
N GLU A 1184 -21.46 36.99 11.56
CA GLU A 1184 -20.61 37.02 12.75
C GLU A 1184 -21.17 36.13 13.88
N SER A 1185 -22.50 36.04 14.03
CA SER A 1185 -23.14 35.16 15.01
C SER A 1185 -23.15 33.68 14.63
N LEU A 1186 -22.72 33.34 13.41
CA LEU A 1186 -22.50 31.94 12.99
C LEU A 1186 -21.08 31.46 13.35
N MET A 1187 -20.17 32.35 13.76
CA MET A 1187 -18.76 32.02 14.01
C MET A 1187 -18.53 31.44 15.41
N SER A 1188 -17.88 30.28 15.46
CA SER A 1188 -17.76 29.46 16.68
C SER A 1188 -16.70 29.96 17.67
N THR A 1189 -15.72 30.75 17.21
CA THR A 1189 -14.62 31.28 18.01
C THR A 1189 -14.23 32.69 17.57
N PRO A 1190 -13.53 33.49 18.41
CA PRO A 1190 -12.97 34.78 18.00
C PRO A 1190 -12.02 34.67 16.79
N SER A 1191 -11.24 33.60 16.71
CA SER A 1191 -10.37 33.28 15.56
C SER A 1191 -11.16 32.99 14.29
N SER A 1192 -12.27 32.25 14.38
CA SER A 1192 -13.19 32.00 13.25
C SER A 1192 -13.80 33.32 12.75
N LEU A 1193 -14.15 34.23 13.67
CA LEU A 1193 -14.68 35.56 13.34
C LEU A 1193 -13.64 36.45 12.65
N VAL A 1194 -12.40 36.48 13.14
CA VAL A 1194 -11.30 37.21 12.49
C VAL A 1194 -11.04 36.66 11.09
N ARG A 1195 -10.95 35.33 10.93
CA ARG A 1195 -10.78 34.70 9.60
C ARG A 1195 -11.91 35.06 8.64
N TYR A 1196 -13.16 35.01 9.11
CA TYR A 1196 -14.32 35.42 8.30
C TYR A 1196 -14.19 36.87 7.83
N GLN A 1197 -13.78 37.78 8.72
CA GLN A 1197 -13.57 39.20 8.39
C GLN A 1197 -12.39 39.43 7.43
N GLU A 1198 -11.28 38.70 7.59
CA GLU A 1198 -10.12 38.72 6.67
C GLU A 1198 -10.54 38.35 5.25
N LEU A 1199 -11.24 37.21 5.10
CA LEU A 1199 -11.70 36.71 3.80
C LEU A 1199 -12.76 37.63 3.18
N TYR A 1200 -13.75 38.08 3.96
CA TYR A 1200 -14.79 38.99 3.49
C TYR A 1200 -14.18 40.30 2.97
N THR A 1201 -13.27 40.92 3.73
CA THR A 1201 -12.56 42.15 3.31
C THR A 1201 -11.76 41.93 2.02
N ALA A 1202 -11.01 40.83 1.92
CA ALA A 1202 -10.19 40.54 0.74
C ALA A 1202 -11.02 40.35 -0.54
N ILE A 1203 -12.25 39.85 -0.41
CA ILE A 1203 -13.19 39.66 -1.51
C ILE A 1203 -13.92 40.97 -1.88
N THR A 1204 -14.44 41.71 -0.90
CA THR A 1204 -15.34 42.84 -1.19
C THR A 1204 -14.63 44.14 -1.54
N ALA A 1205 -13.37 44.36 -1.13
CA ALA A 1205 -12.67 45.63 -1.32
C ALA A 1205 -12.56 46.04 -2.82
N GLY A 1206 -13.05 47.25 -3.13
CA GLY A 1206 -12.90 47.90 -4.44
C GLY A 1206 -11.51 48.49 -4.67
N GLN A 1207 -11.11 48.76 -5.92
CA GLN A 1207 -9.76 49.26 -6.24
C GLN A 1207 -9.44 50.62 -5.59
N GLU A 1208 -10.41 51.53 -5.50
CA GLU A 1208 -10.23 52.86 -4.88
C GLU A 1208 -10.27 52.83 -3.34
N GLU A 1209 -10.88 51.82 -2.72
CA GLU A 1209 -10.96 51.69 -1.25
C GLU A 1209 -9.67 51.13 -0.62
N ILE A 1210 -8.76 50.56 -1.43
CA ILE A 1210 -7.57 49.84 -0.94
C ILE A 1210 -6.69 50.74 -0.06
N GLU A 1211 -6.53 52.03 -0.37
CA GLU A 1211 -5.66 52.94 0.39
C GLU A 1211 -6.24 53.33 1.76
N ASP A 1212 -7.52 53.69 1.86
CA ASP A 1212 -8.14 54.10 3.14
C ASP A 1212 -8.36 52.90 4.08
N VAL A 1213 -8.75 51.73 3.56
CA VAL A 1213 -8.97 50.53 4.39
C VAL A 1213 -7.64 49.96 4.92
N VAL A 1214 -6.53 50.04 4.17
CA VAL A 1214 -5.20 49.67 4.70
C VAL A 1214 -4.82 50.59 5.87
N THR A 1215 -5.10 51.89 5.74
CA THR A 1215 -4.88 52.88 6.79
C THR A 1215 -5.72 52.60 8.04
N ARG A 1216 -6.94 52.07 7.89
CA ARG A 1216 -7.79 51.61 9.01
C ARG A 1216 -7.29 50.30 9.64
N MET A 1217 -6.89 49.30 8.85
CA MET A 1217 -6.40 48.03 9.39
C MET A 1217 -5.05 48.16 10.11
N GLN A 1218 -4.16 49.05 9.67
CA GLN A 1218 -2.96 49.39 10.43
C GLN A 1218 -3.31 50.04 11.78
N LYS A 1219 -4.28 50.96 11.83
CA LYS A 1219 -4.78 51.55 13.09
C LYS A 1219 -5.39 50.51 14.03
N LEU A 1220 -6.12 49.52 13.51
CA LEU A 1220 -6.68 48.43 14.31
C LEU A 1220 -5.59 47.53 14.92
N ARG A 1221 -4.57 47.13 14.14
CA ARG A 1221 -3.42 46.36 14.65
C ARG A 1221 -2.59 47.14 15.69
N LEU A 1222 -2.52 48.47 15.56
CA LEU A 1222 -1.90 49.34 16.56
C LEU A 1222 -2.75 49.47 17.84
N HIS A 1223 -4.09 49.54 17.72
CA HIS A 1223 -4.97 49.57 18.89
C HIS A 1223 -4.87 48.29 19.74
N THR A 1224 -4.89 47.10 19.14
CA THR A 1224 -4.70 45.84 19.88
C THR A 1224 -3.31 45.72 20.52
N SER A 1225 -2.30 46.39 19.95
CA SER A 1225 -0.96 46.46 20.54
C SER A 1225 -0.86 47.47 21.71
N SER A 1226 -1.76 48.45 21.77
CA SER A 1226 -1.75 49.53 22.78
C SER A 1226 -2.40 49.17 24.12
N MET A 1227 -3.15 48.07 24.20
CA MET A 1227 -3.90 47.69 25.41
C MET A 1227 -3.09 46.91 26.47
N ASN A 1228 -1.82 46.56 26.21
CA ASN A 1228 -0.97 45.79 27.13
C ASN A 1228 0.07 46.64 27.89
N LEU A 1229 -0.16 47.95 28.07
CA LEU A 1229 0.73 48.85 28.81
C LEU A 1229 -0.04 49.83 29.71
N ASN A 1230 -0.68 49.34 30.79
CA ASN A 1230 -1.08 50.18 31.93
C ASN A 1230 -1.50 49.37 33.18
N GLU A 1231 -0.54 48.74 33.86
CA GLU A 1231 -0.67 48.25 35.25
C GLU A 1231 0.74 47.90 35.78
N SER A 1232 1.14 48.23 37.01
CA SER A 1232 0.82 49.38 37.89
C SER A 1232 2.03 49.61 38.82
N THR A 1233 2.20 50.81 39.38
CA THR A 1233 3.41 51.15 40.17
C THR A 1233 3.11 51.54 41.62
N ILE A 1234 3.97 51.04 42.53
CA ILE A 1234 4.37 51.60 43.85
C ILE A 1234 3.57 51.18 45.12
N THR A 1235 4.32 50.56 46.04
CA THR A 1235 4.11 50.30 47.51
C THR A 1235 2.98 49.37 47.98
N GLY A 1236 3.18 48.55 49.02
CA GLY A 1236 4.42 48.25 49.78
C GLY A 1236 4.20 47.61 51.16
N ASN A 1237 5.29 47.17 51.82
CA ASN A 1237 5.37 46.61 53.20
C ASN A 1237 4.74 45.19 53.43
N VAL A 1238 5.21 44.31 54.32
CA VAL A 1238 6.37 44.37 55.27
C VAL A 1238 6.87 42.95 55.67
N THR A 1239 8.20 42.81 55.89
CA THR A 1239 8.92 41.67 56.54
C THR A 1239 8.78 40.23 55.98
N GLN A 1240 9.79 39.37 56.06
CA GLN A 1240 11.14 39.48 56.65
C GLN A 1240 12.19 38.90 55.69
#